data_AF-A0A344TDT7-F1
#
_entry.id   AF-A0A344TDT7-F1
#
_cell.length_a   1.000
_cell.length_b   1.000
_cell.length_c   1.000
_cell.angle_alpha   90.00
_cell.angle_beta   90.00
_cell.angle_gamma   90.00
#
_symmetry.space_group_name_H-M   'P 1'
#
loop_
_entity.id
_entity.type
_entity.pdbx_description
1 polymer ?
#
loop_
_entity_poly.entity_id
_entity_poly.type
_entity_poly.pdbx_seq_one_letter_code
_entity_poly.pdbx_strand_id
1 'polypeptide(L)'
;MDLKEIRMVSVDMTIPMIKLSILPRYCIWMVVVWAGFFLNTNAQTCVGTPGQVKWSYWTGFNNSLPDSADLAALENFPSRPDGSQMLSSLKMPVNYTEYFAAMTRGYIYVNQTATYTFNLTGDDHALFYLSTDESLANKRKRAEVTSYTDVTEHNKTPGQTSKTIELVAGQNYYFEIYSFEGCCSDHTTLYWRKTANSDTTWRIIDFNNIKQYACEQSCPVRGTACNDGNAQTTNDQHDGFCNCVGVAPTTNPCVGERGLVEAYYFDNITGSYVEPDLVNAPKFPLLPDRKEKLKGISGPDFASYAKDNYGSLVQGYLTVPVSGMYEFNLTGDDQTMFFLSKNDSIQYKQYHQAMVIFGINETAHSTYTFQNTSPIYLQKGQFYYYEIRHKENGWRDHFNLYWKTPFHEFKTWKRVSDFYLYDYKCEISCVPNNTPCNDGNAFTKNDTYQNCECVGTPCTGPDCDDASAQYQKYDYCAPTQNITNTNETGWLSCVKATNPNPARSGQNHWIKYDLGNLYTLKGTRVWNYNVLNETTKGFKTVYIDYSTDGVVWTQLGGQYTWPNAPGAAQYAGFTGPDFNSLSARYVLITATENWGHATCAGFSKITFNAQQCQQSGTACDDGDPLTVYDKFDGNCGCKGIKLACLEDTIKTGRVALVSAPHKAQKAIFSEGQLPTSKNIGFTAGNSIVLLPGFQIDAGAVFSAKIEACLQSLFAQSQISQEGKSLATEFGAEPTDQPNIKRIIFRLNQPGQVKLLLKDKKGQTLATIIDDYYQNLGTQIKYLPTGRLSKGAYAIELTVNDAKINQQFLVE
;
A
#
# COMPACT_ATOMS: atom_id res chain seq x y z
N MET A 1 -24.81 -26.07 36.98
CA MET A 1 -25.67 -25.10 36.25
C MET A 1 -24.90 -24.51 35.07
N ASP A 2 -24.28 -25.33 34.22
CA ASP A 2 -25.03 -26.28 33.39
C ASP A 2 -26.32 -25.66 32.86
N LEU A 3 -26.21 -25.01 31.71
CA LEU A 3 -27.24 -25.10 30.69
C LEU A 3 -26.53 -25.55 29.41
N LYS A 4 -26.96 -26.72 28.92
CA LYS A 4 -26.39 -27.43 27.78
C LYS A 4 -26.76 -26.77 26.46
N GLU A 5 -26.05 -27.20 25.42
CA GLU A 5 -26.42 -27.19 24.00
C GLU A 5 -27.92 -26.96 23.74
N ILE A 6 -28.23 -25.97 22.88
CA ILE A 6 -29.42 -26.04 22.04
C ILE A 6 -28.97 -26.56 20.68
N ARG A 7 -29.23 -27.84 20.43
CA ARG A 7 -29.17 -28.40 19.06
C ARG A 7 -30.40 -27.92 18.29
N MET A 8 -30.19 -27.46 17.05
CA MET A 8 -31.29 -27.31 16.11
C MET A 8 -31.87 -28.69 15.78
N VAL A 9 -33.18 -28.85 15.99
CA VAL A 9 -33.94 -30.06 15.65
C VAL A 9 -34.57 -29.88 14.27
N SER A 10 -34.39 -30.87 13.41
CA SER A 10 -35.11 -30.99 12.14
C SER A 10 -36.60 -31.18 12.37
N VAL A 11 -37.45 -30.34 11.78
CA VAL A 11 -38.90 -30.50 11.82
C VAL A 11 -39.36 -31.27 10.58
N ASP A 12 -39.58 -32.58 10.75
CA ASP A 12 -40.32 -33.38 9.77
C ASP A 12 -41.82 -33.02 9.82
N MET A 13 -42.35 -32.48 8.73
CA MET A 13 -43.76 -32.11 8.64
C MET A 13 -44.58 -33.25 7.99
N THR A 14 -45.14 -34.12 8.84
CA THR A 14 -46.07 -35.17 8.38
C THR A 14 -47.51 -34.65 8.27
N ILE A 15 -48.15 -34.87 7.12
CA ILE A 15 -49.52 -34.43 6.82
C ILE A 15 -50.52 -35.52 7.24
N PRO A 16 -51.52 -35.24 8.11
CA PRO A 16 -52.51 -36.23 8.51
C PRO A 16 -53.64 -36.40 7.48
N MET A 17 -54.01 -37.64 7.19
CA MET A 17 -55.18 -37.97 6.35
C MET A 17 -56.49 -37.69 7.10
N ILE A 18 -57.44 -37.01 6.45
CA ILE A 18 -58.84 -36.95 6.89
C ILE A 18 -59.65 -37.96 6.06
N LYS A 19 -60.26 -38.95 6.73
CA LYS A 19 -61.28 -39.81 6.15
C LYS A 19 -62.64 -39.10 6.19
N LEU A 20 -63.37 -39.12 5.07
CA LEU A 20 -64.77 -38.68 5.03
C LEU A 20 -65.66 -39.81 4.49
N SER A 21 -66.78 -40.08 5.17
CA SER A 21 -67.63 -41.25 4.93
C SER A 21 -69.00 -40.89 4.34
N ILE A 22 -69.21 -41.30 3.08
CA ILE A 22 -70.44 -41.86 2.45
C ILE A 22 -71.82 -41.45 3.02
N LEU A 23 -72.70 -40.89 2.17
CA LEU A 23 -74.06 -41.40 1.80
C LEU A 23 -74.84 -40.37 0.90
N PRO A 24 -75.91 -40.73 0.15
CA PRO A 24 -75.99 -40.37 -1.27
C PRO A 24 -77.34 -39.79 -1.78
N ARG A 25 -77.35 -39.25 -3.01
CA ARG A 25 -78.25 -39.63 -4.15
C ARG A 25 -78.33 -38.58 -5.27
N TYR A 26 -78.80 -39.05 -6.45
CA TYR A 26 -79.35 -38.33 -7.61
C TYR A 26 -78.42 -37.74 -8.69
N CYS A 27 -78.28 -38.54 -9.75
CA CYS A 27 -78.72 -38.25 -11.13
C CYS A 27 -77.96 -37.28 -12.06
N ILE A 28 -77.77 -37.84 -13.27
CA ILE A 28 -77.68 -37.24 -14.62
C ILE A 28 -76.27 -37.09 -15.22
N TRP A 29 -76.22 -37.55 -16.47
CA TRP A 29 -75.07 -37.60 -17.37
C TRP A 29 -74.65 -36.21 -17.87
N MET A 30 -73.34 -35.99 -17.99
CA MET A 30 -72.79 -35.46 -19.25
C MET A 30 -71.33 -35.85 -19.42
N VAL A 31 -71.01 -36.48 -20.55
CA VAL A 31 -69.62 -36.72 -20.97
C VAL A 31 -69.09 -35.45 -21.63
N VAL A 32 -68.02 -34.87 -21.10
CA VAL A 32 -67.26 -33.82 -21.78
C VAL A 32 -65.79 -34.23 -21.81
N VAL A 33 -65.24 -34.27 -23.03
CA VAL A 33 -63.85 -34.61 -23.31
C VAL A 33 -62.93 -33.51 -22.80
N TRP A 34 -62.01 -33.84 -21.90
CA TRP A 34 -60.88 -32.97 -21.57
C TRP A 34 -59.66 -33.41 -22.42
N ALA A 35 -59.47 -32.74 -23.55
CA ALA A 35 -58.23 -32.85 -24.31
C ALA A 35 -57.12 -32.13 -23.54
N GLY A 36 -56.05 -32.85 -23.19
CA GLY A 36 -54.94 -32.29 -22.43
C GLY A 36 -54.16 -31.26 -23.22
N PHE A 37 -54.27 -29.98 -22.83
CA PHE A 37 -53.29 -28.97 -23.20
C PHE A 37 -52.01 -29.19 -22.38
N PHE A 38 -51.13 -30.05 -22.89
CA PHE A 38 -49.72 -29.99 -22.51
C PHE A 38 -49.13 -28.69 -23.05
N LEU A 39 -48.84 -27.74 -22.15
CA LEU A 39 -48.01 -26.59 -22.48
C LEU A 39 -46.58 -27.07 -22.70
N ASN A 40 -46.19 -27.26 -23.97
CA ASN A 40 -44.80 -27.44 -24.36
C ASN A 40 -44.03 -26.14 -24.11
N THR A 41 -43.50 -25.98 -22.89
CA THR A 41 -42.40 -25.05 -22.64
C THR A 41 -41.15 -25.60 -23.32
N ASN A 42 -40.93 -25.24 -24.58
CA ASN A 42 -39.66 -25.47 -25.24
C ASN A 42 -38.57 -24.75 -24.43
N ALA A 43 -37.73 -25.51 -23.73
CA ALA A 43 -36.51 -24.97 -23.16
C ALA A 43 -35.66 -24.44 -24.32
N GLN A 44 -35.40 -23.14 -24.34
CA GLN A 44 -34.61 -22.52 -25.40
C GLN A 44 -33.19 -23.07 -25.32
N THR A 45 -32.80 -23.90 -26.29
CA THR A 45 -31.45 -24.45 -26.34
C THR A 45 -30.46 -23.37 -26.77
N CYS A 46 -29.32 -23.30 -26.08
CA CYS A 46 -28.29 -22.31 -26.37
C CYS A 46 -27.41 -22.68 -27.58
N VAL A 47 -27.74 -23.77 -28.28
CA VAL A 47 -27.05 -24.27 -29.48
C VAL A 47 -27.49 -23.45 -30.70
N GLY A 48 -26.58 -22.60 -31.18
CA GLY A 48 -26.79 -21.72 -32.33
C GLY A 48 -26.37 -22.32 -33.67
N THR A 49 -26.11 -21.43 -34.63
CA THR A 49 -25.73 -21.74 -36.00
C THR A 49 -24.57 -22.75 -36.07
N PRO A 50 -24.73 -23.89 -36.78
CA PRO A 50 -23.64 -24.81 -37.05
C PRO A 50 -22.55 -24.21 -37.93
N GLY A 51 -21.32 -24.71 -37.79
CA GLY A 51 -20.19 -24.33 -38.65
C GLY A 51 -19.46 -23.05 -38.27
N GLN A 52 -19.89 -22.38 -37.19
CA GLN A 52 -19.27 -21.16 -36.70
C GLN A 52 -19.25 -21.07 -35.17
N VAL A 53 -18.24 -20.41 -34.61
CA VAL A 53 -18.15 -20.01 -33.20
C VAL A 53 -17.63 -18.58 -33.09
N LYS A 54 -17.91 -17.89 -31.99
CA LYS A 54 -17.40 -16.53 -31.76
C LYS A 54 -16.13 -16.59 -30.90
N TRP A 55 -15.02 -16.12 -31.45
CA TRP A 55 -13.82 -15.75 -30.68
C TRP A 55 -13.98 -14.29 -30.25
N SER A 56 -13.72 -14.02 -28.97
CA SER A 56 -13.97 -12.74 -28.31
C SER A 56 -12.74 -12.37 -27.50
N TYR A 57 -12.29 -11.11 -27.55
CA TYR A 57 -11.10 -10.68 -26.81
C TYR A 57 -11.33 -9.45 -25.95
N TRP A 58 -10.49 -9.32 -24.93
CA TRP A 58 -10.44 -8.25 -23.95
C TRP A 58 -8.99 -7.74 -23.85
N THR A 59 -8.82 -6.43 -23.73
CA THR A 59 -7.51 -5.77 -23.59
C THR A 59 -7.46 -4.95 -22.30
N GLY A 60 -6.41 -4.14 -22.11
CA GLY A 60 -6.28 -3.27 -20.94
C GLY A 60 -5.59 -3.91 -19.73
N PHE A 61 -4.72 -4.90 -19.96
CA PHE A 61 -3.92 -5.57 -18.93
C PHE A 61 -2.56 -4.89 -18.65
N ASN A 62 -2.46 -3.58 -18.89
CA ASN A 62 -1.32 -2.71 -18.51
C ASN A 62 0.08 -3.25 -18.87
N ASN A 63 0.22 -3.85 -20.06
CA ASN A 63 1.47 -4.47 -20.55
C ASN A 63 2.02 -5.61 -19.66
N SER A 64 1.14 -6.31 -18.94
CA SER A 64 1.42 -7.58 -18.27
C SER A 64 0.69 -8.71 -18.99
N LEU A 65 1.30 -9.90 -19.01
CA LEU A 65 0.62 -11.16 -19.34
C LEU A 65 -0.55 -11.36 -18.36
N PRO A 66 -1.82 -11.40 -18.82
CA PRO A 66 -2.96 -11.57 -17.94
C PRO A 66 -3.17 -13.03 -17.55
N ASP A 67 -3.98 -13.25 -16.51
CA ASP A 67 -4.47 -14.58 -16.16
C ASP A 67 -6.01 -14.68 -16.10
N SER A 68 -6.49 -15.86 -15.69
CA SER A 68 -7.93 -16.14 -15.56
C SER A 68 -8.64 -15.31 -14.47
N ALA A 69 -7.93 -14.85 -13.44
CA ALA A 69 -8.46 -13.96 -12.41
C ALA A 69 -8.53 -12.52 -12.93
N ASP A 70 -7.53 -12.05 -13.68
CA ASP A 70 -7.55 -10.73 -14.32
C ASP A 70 -8.72 -10.60 -15.30
N LEU A 71 -8.89 -11.58 -16.19
CA LEU A 71 -10.02 -11.62 -17.11
C LEU A 71 -11.37 -11.71 -16.36
N ALA A 72 -11.45 -12.50 -15.30
CA ALA A 72 -12.65 -12.61 -14.48
C ALA A 72 -13.00 -11.31 -13.74
N ALA A 73 -12.00 -10.50 -13.40
CA ALA A 73 -12.11 -9.21 -12.71
C ALA A 73 -12.62 -8.06 -13.60
N LEU A 74 -12.41 -8.13 -14.92
CA LEU A 74 -12.91 -7.11 -15.85
C LEU A 74 -14.44 -7.00 -15.80
N GLU A 75 -14.97 -5.79 -15.67
CA GLU A 75 -16.42 -5.54 -15.59
C GLU A 75 -17.17 -6.09 -16.80
N ASN A 76 -16.63 -5.88 -18.00
CA ASN A 76 -17.23 -6.25 -19.29
C ASN A 76 -17.16 -7.75 -19.62
N PHE A 77 -16.34 -8.55 -18.94
CA PHE A 77 -16.29 -10.01 -19.12
C PHE A 77 -17.48 -10.72 -18.42
N PRO A 78 -18.15 -11.73 -19.01
CA PRO A 78 -17.90 -12.36 -20.31
C PRO A 78 -18.82 -11.87 -21.45
N SER A 79 -19.75 -10.96 -21.18
CA SER A 79 -20.82 -10.59 -22.12
C SER A 79 -20.42 -9.53 -23.14
N ARG A 80 -19.39 -8.73 -22.84
CA ARG A 80 -18.98 -7.56 -23.63
C ARG A 80 -17.47 -7.56 -23.88
N PRO A 81 -16.97 -8.28 -24.89
CA PRO A 81 -15.59 -8.14 -25.34
C PRO A 81 -15.35 -6.80 -26.01
N ASP A 82 -14.08 -6.39 -26.08
CA ASP A 82 -13.64 -5.18 -26.79
C ASP A 82 -13.68 -5.39 -28.31
N GLY A 83 -13.55 -6.64 -28.75
CA GLY A 83 -13.84 -7.05 -30.13
C GLY A 83 -14.10 -8.55 -30.26
N SER A 84 -14.55 -8.98 -31.44
CA SER A 84 -14.81 -10.40 -31.71
C SER A 84 -14.78 -10.74 -33.20
N GLN A 85 -14.55 -12.02 -33.50
CA GLN A 85 -14.55 -12.57 -34.85
C GLN A 85 -15.32 -13.91 -34.88
N MET A 86 -16.06 -14.15 -35.96
CA MET A 86 -16.64 -15.46 -36.23
C MET A 86 -15.60 -16.38 -36.89
N LEU A 87 -15.36 -17.54 -36.28
CA LEU A 87 -14.42 -18.55 -36.75
C LEU A 87 -15.15 -19.80 -37.25
N SER A 88 -14.68 -20.37 -38.36
CA SER A 88 -15.15 -21.65 -38.93
C SER A 88 -14.32 -22.86 -38.48
N SER A 89 -13.42 -22.67 -37.52
CA SER A 89 -12.64 -23.75 -36.88
C SER A 89 -12.11 -23.29 -35.53
N LEU A 90 -11.67 -24.24 -34.69
CA LEU A 90 -11.01 -23.96 -33.40
C LEU A 90 -9.51 -23.67 -33.59
N LYS A 91 -9.21 -22.81 -34.56
CA LYS A 91 -7.92 -22.15 -34.75
C LYS A 91 -8.19 -20.65 -34.68
N MET A 92 -7.62 -20.00 -33.67
CA MET A 92 -7.74 -18.57 -33.44
C MET A 92 -6.91 -17.77 -34.46
N PRO A 93 -7.10 -16.44 -34.55
CA PRO A 93 -6.12 -15.56 -35.18
C PRO A 93 -4.69 -15.81 -34.67
N VAL A 94 -3.72 -15.40 -35.48
CA VAL A 94 -2.28 -15.50 -35.18
C VAL A 94 -1.69 -14.10 -35.37
N ASN A 95 -0.86 -13.65 -34.44
CA ASN A 95 -0.27 -12.32 -34.42
C ASN A 95 -1.35 -11.21 -34.50
N TYR A 96 -2.38 -11.32 -33.65
CA TYR A 96 -3.52 -10.41 -33.58
C TYR A 96 -3.20 -9.13 -32.81
N THR A 97 -2.72 -9.24 -31.56
CA THR A 97 -2.37 -8.11 -30.69
C THR A 97 -1.60 -8.58 -29.46
N GLU A 98 -1.11 -7.65 -28.64
CA GLU A 98 -0.31 -7.94 -27.44
C GLU A 98 -1.12 -7.70 -26.16
N TYR A 99 -0.72 -8.32 -25.04
CA TYR A 99 -1.27 -8.10 -23.69
C TYR A 99 -2.81 -8.17 -23.62
N PHE A 100 -3.36 -9.26 -24.14
CA PHE A 100 -4.81 -9.48 -24.24
C PHE A 100 -5.21 -10.85 -23.68
N ALA A 101 -6.50 -11.01 -23.41
CA ALA A 101 -7.08 -12.30 -23.09
C ALA A 101 -8.29 -12.54 -23.98
N ALA A 102 -8.50 -13.78 -24.43
CA ALA A 102 -9.62 -14.13 -25.27
C ALA A 102 -10.37 -15.38 -24.80
N MET A 103 -11.63 -15.47 -25.20
CA MET A 103 -12.52 -16.59 -24.97
C MET A 103 -13.22 -16.96 -26.27
N THR A 104 -13.17 -18.25 -26.62
CA THR A 104 -14.04 -18.86 -27.63
C THR A 104 -14.96 -19.86 -26.95
N ARG A 105 -16.26 -19.74 -27.19
CA ARG A 105 -17.27 -20.65 -26.63
C ARG A 105 -18.26 -21.11 -27.68
N GLY A 106 -18.81 -22.30 -27.45
CA GLY A 106 -19.73 -22.94 -28.38
C GLY A 106 -19.99 -24.39 -28.01
N TYR A 107 -20.30 -25.19 -29.01
CA TYR A 107 -20.54 -26.62 -28.85
C TYR A 107 -19.67 -27.43 -29.79
N ILE A 108 -19.05 -28.49 -29.28
CA ILE A 108 -18.48 -29.56 -30.10
C ILE A 108 -19.59 -30.59 -30.37
N TYR A 109 -19.69 -31.05 -31.61
CA TYR A 109 -20.68 -32.01 -32.08
C TYR A 109 -20.00 -33.10 -32.94
N VAL A 110 -20.38 -34.35 -32.72
CA VAL A 110 -19.87 -35.49 -33.51
C VAL A 110 -21.01 -36.25 -34.20
N ASN A 111 -20.74 -36.70 -35.43
CA ASN A 111 -21.69 -37.49 -36.24
C ASN A 111 -21.55 -39.01 -36.00
N GLN A 112 -20.53 -39.45 -35.25
CA GLN A 112 -20.23 -40.84 -34.94
C GLN A 112 -19.71 -40.92 -33.51
N THR A 113 -20.20 -41.90 -32.73
CA THR A 113 -19.69 -42.15 -31.38
C THR A 113 -18.26 -42.64 -31.48
N ALA A 114 -17.34 -41.96 -30.80
CA ALA A 114 -15.93 -42.35 -30.77
C ALA A 114 -15.23 -41.77 -29.53
N THR A 115 -14.14 -42.43 -29.14
CA THR A 115 -13.19 -41.90 -28.18
C THR A 115 -12.24 -40.94 -28.87
N TYR A 116 -12.11 -39.74 -28.32
CA TYR A 116 -11.22 -38.68 -28.78
C TYR A 116 -10.12 -38.39 -27.74
N THR A 117 -8.99 -37.94 -28.23
CA THR A 117 -7.99 -37.22 -27.44
C THR A 117 -7.93 -35.78 -27.97
N PHE A 118 -7.92 -34.80 -27.08
CA PHE A 118 -7.75 -33.38 -27.43
C PHE A 118 -6.31 -32.94 -27.16
N ASN A 119 -5.83 -31.99 -27.94
CA ASN A 119 -4.56 -31.32 -27.70
C ASN A 119 -4.72 -29.82 -27.96
N LEU A 120 -4.26 -29.01 -27.02
CA LEU A 120 -4.24 -27.56 -27.11
C LEU A 120 -2.83 -27.12 -27.46
N THR A 121 -2.67 -26.20 -28.41
CA THR A 121 -1.46 -25.38 -28.53
C THR A 121 -1.86 -23.92 -28.37
N GLY A 122 -0.91 -23.12 -27.88
CA GLY A 122 -1.09 -21.69 -27.71
C GLY A 122 0.19 -21.00 -27.32
N ASP A 123 0.13 -19.69 -27.43
CA ASP A 123 1.16 -18.73 -27.06
C ASP A 123 0.37 -17.51 -26.55
N ASP A 124 0.65 -16.94 -25.38
CA ASP A 124 1.51 -17.45 -24.29
C ASP A 124 0.87 -18.63 -23.53
N HIS A 125 -0.32 -18.43 -22.96
CA HIS A 125 -1.04 -19.38 -22.10
C HIS A 125 -2.44 -19.70 -22.65
N ALA A 126 -2.91 -20.93 -22.46
CA ALA A 126 -4.26 -21.32 -22.90
C ALA A 126 -4.92 -22.38 -22.01
N LEU A 127 -6.24 -22.34 -21.88
CA LEU A 127 -7.05 -23.31 -21.12
C LEU A 127 -8.20 -23.84 -21.97
N PHE A 128 -8.39 -25.16 -22.02
CA PHE A 128 -9.53 -25.78 -22.70
C PHE A 128 -10.46 -26.49 -21.71
N TYR A 129 -11.74 -26.12 -21.75
CA TYR A 129 -12.83 -26.72 -20.99
C TYR A 129 -13.81 -27.42 -21.93
N LEU A 130 -14.20 -28.65 -21.56
CA LEU A 130 -15.26 -29.41 -22.25
C LEU A 130 -16.22 -30.00 -21.22
N SER A 131 -17.50 -29.67 -21.39
CA SER A 131 -18.61 -30.21 -20.62
C SER A 131 -18.87 -31.70 -20.90
N THR A 132 -19.61 -32.35 -20.00
CA THR A 132 -20.12 -33.71 -20.23
C THR A 132 -21.40 -33.73 -21.07
N ASP A 133 -21.98 -32.56 -21.36
CA ASP A 133 -23.25 -32.38 -22.06
C ASP A 133 -23.40 -30.93 -22.58
N GLU A 134 -24.62 -30.51 -22.91
CA GLU A 134 -24.93 -29.18 -23.43
C GLU A 134 -24.88 -28.06 -22.37
N SER A 135 -24.80 -28.41 -21.08
CA SER A 135 -24.83 -27.45 -19.98
C SER A 135 -23.46 -26.85 -19.71
N LEU A 136 -23.41 -25.52 -19.55
CA LEU A 136 -22.21 -24.80 -19.10
C LEU A 136 -21.78 -25.18 -17.67
N ALA A 137 -22.72 -25.65 -16.84
CA ALA A 137 -22.47 -26.00 -15.44
C ALA A 137 -21.60 -27.27 -15.28
N ASN A 138 -21.59 -28.13 -16.30
CA ASN A 138 -20.88 -29.41 -16.27
C ASN A 138 -19.50 -29.36 -16.95
N LYS A 139 -19.00 -28.15 -17.28
CA LYS A 139 -17.68 -27.93 -17.89
C LYS A 139 -16.53 -28.38 -16.98
N ARG A 140 -15.51 -29.01 -17.57
CA ARG A 140 -14.30 -29.46 -16.87
C ARG A 140 -13.07 -29.10 -17.70
N LYS A 141 -12.01 -28.60 -17.06
CA LYS A 141 -10.70 -28.38 -17.72
C LYS A 141 -10.18 -29.72 -18.26
N ARG A 142 -9.81 -29.76 -19.54
CA ARG A 142 -9.35 -30.97 -20.25
C ARG A 142 -7.91 -30.87 -20.72
N ALA A 143 -7.45 -29.68 -21.06
CA ALA A 143 -6.08 -29.38 -21.43
C ALA A 143 -5.71 -27.96 -21.00
N GLU A 144 -4.41 -27.71 -20.81
CA GLU A 144 -3.84 -26.40 -20.52
C GLU A 144 -2.43 -26.27 -21.10
N VAL A 145 -2.10 -25.05 -21.52
CA VAL A 145 -0.77 -24.60 -21.94
C VAL A 145 -0.33 -23.54 -20.93
N THR A 146 0.79 -23.79 -20.25
CA THR A 146 1.28 -22.97 -19.12
C THR A 146 2.57 -22.20 -19.44
N SER A 147 2.91 -22.11 -20.73
CA SER A 147 4.00 -21.36 -21.36
C SER A 147 3.89 -21.63 -22.86
N TYR A 148 4.33 -20.68 -23.70
CA TYR A 148 4.21 -20.74 -25.15
C TYR A 148 4.56 -22.08 -25.81
N THR A 149 3.98 -22.34 -26.98
CA THR A 149 4.23 -23.52 -27.81
C THR A 149 4.27 -23.12 -29.28
N ASP A 150 5.03 -23.79 -30.15
CA ASP A 150 4.79 -23.58 -31.59
C ASP A 150 3.39 -24.12 -31.96
N VAL A 151 2.79 -23.58 -33.03
CA VAL A 151 1.42 -23.91 -33.49
C VAL A 151 1.12 -25.43 -33.53
N THR A 152 2.10 -26.25 -33.87
CA THR A 152 1.98 -27.73 -33.95
C THR A 152 2.83 -28.49 -32.91
N GLU A 153 3.25 -27.83 -31.82
CA GLU A 153 4.14 -28.42 -30.81
C GLU A 153 3.38 -29.22 -29.73
N HIS A 154 2.75 -30.31 -30.18
CA HIS A 154 1.81 -31.10 -29.39
C HIS A 154 2.39 -31.77 -28.13
N ASN A 155 3.70 -31.69 -27.86
CA ASN A 155 4.39 -32.35 -26.74
C ASN A 155 5.24 -31.48 -25.80
N LYS A 156 5.26 -30.14 -25.89
CA LYS A 156 6.05 -29.25 -25.01
C LYS A 156 5.60 -29.23 -23.55
N THR A 157 4.33 -28.93 -23.26
CA THR A 157 3.84 -28.84 -21.87
C THR A 157 3.06 -30.10 -21.46
N PRO A 158 3.16 -30.58 -20.19
CA PRO A 158 2.47 -31.80 -19.76
C PRO A 158 0.93 -31.72 -19.77
N GLY A 159 0.37 -30.52 -19.57
CA GLY A 159 -1.06 -30.29 -19.42
C GLY A 159 -1.84 -30.23 -20.73
N GLN A 160 -1.16 -30.08 -21.87
CA GLN A 160 -1.81 -29.66 -23.11
C GLN A 160 -2.50 -30.79 -23.88
N THR A 161 -2.30 -32.05 -23.49
CA THR A 161 -3.02 -33.20 -24.06
C THR A 161 -4.01 -33.76 -23.04
N SER A 162 -5.28 -33.89 -23.43
CA SER A 162 -6.32 -34.42 -22.55
C SER A 162 -6.19 -35.92 -22.32
N LYS A 163 -6.82 -36.42 -21.26
CA LYS A 163 -7.22 -37.84 -21.20
C LYS A 163 -8.21 -38.15 -22.34
N THR A 164 -8.41 -39.43 -22.62
CA THR A 164 -9.44 -39.89 -23.56
C THR A 164 -10.85 -39.50 -23.10
N ILE A 165 -11.69 -39.08 -24.05
CA ILE A 165 -13.08 -38.67 -23.82
C ILE A 165 -13.94 -39.33 -24.91
N GLU A 166 -14.93 -40.12 -24.52
CA GLU A 166 -15.96 -40.59 -25.45
C GLU A 166 -16.96 -39.48 -25.74
N LEU A 167 -17.19 -39.19 -27.02
CA LEU A 167 -18.25 -38.30 -27.48
C LEU A 167 -19.27 -39.14 -28.25
N VAL A 168 -20.56 -38.95 -27.94
CA VAL A 168 -21.69 -39.71 -28.48
C VAL A 168 -22.25 -39.01 -29.72
N ALA A 169 -22.53 -39.79 -30.77
CA ALA A 169 -23.15 -39.28 -31.99
C ALA A 169 -24.46 -38.52 -31.68
N GLY A 170 -24.61 -37.34 -32.28
CA GLY A 170 -25.83 -36.54 -32.14
C GLY A 170 -25.85 -35.61 -30.93
N GLN A 171 -24.99 -35.81 -29.92
CA GLN A 171 -24.92 -34.97 -28.73
C GLN A 171 -24.06 -33.71 -28.99
N ASN A 172 -24.48 -32.58 -28.41
CA ASN A 172 -23.66 -31.38 -28.32
C ASN A 172 -22.93 -31.33 -26.97
N TYR A 173 -21.69 -30.84 -26.95
CA TYR A 173 -20.88 -30.68 -25.75
C TYR A 173 -20.43 -29.23 -25.64
N TYR A 174 -20.88 -28.52 -24.60
CA TYR A 174 -20.48 -27.14 -24.39
C TYR A 174 -18.97 -27.05 -24.12
N PHE A 175 -18.30 -26.10 -24.77
CA PHE A 175 -16.87 -25.88 -24.61
C PHE A 175 -16.52 -24.40 -24.42
N GLU A 176 -15.39 -24.17 -23.77
CA GLU A 176 -14.70 -22.88 -23.71
C GLU A 176 -13.21 -23.10 -23.95
N ILE A 177 -12.59 -22.23 -24.75
CA ILE A 177 -11.15 -22.09 -24.88
C ILE A 177 -10.81 -20.67 -24.45
N TYR A 178 -9.90 -20.55 -23.48
CA TYR A 178 -9.31 -19.28 -23.07
C TYR A 178 -7.88 -19.20 -23.59
N SER A 179 -7.44 -18.02 -24.00
CA SER A 179 -6.05 -17.70 -24.28
C SER A 179 -5.66 -16.41 -23.56
N PHE A 180 -4.41 -16.31 -23.13
CA PHE A 180 -3.84 -15.16 -22.44
C PHE A 180 -2.48 -14.89 -23.07
N GLU A 181 -2.31 -13.69 -23.62
CA GLU A 181 -1.14 -13.28 -24.38
C GLU A 181 -0.31 -12.27 -23.61
N GLY A 182 1.00 -12.49 -23.60
CA GLY A 182 1.99 -11.51 -23.16
C GLY A 182 2.41 -10.66 -24.34
N CYS A 183 3.47 -11.09 -25.05
CA CYS A 183 3.95 -10.34 -26.20
C CYS A 183 4.61 -11.17 -27.30
N CYS A 184 4.57 -10.58 -28.51
CA CYS A 184 5.27 -10.85 -29.76
C CYS A 184 4.57 -11.81 -30.74
N SER A 185 3.86 -12.85 -30.27
CA SER A 185 3.44 -13.95 -31.14
C SER A 185 2.26 -14.74 -30.57
N ASP A 186 1.06 -14.19 -30.59
CA ASP A 186 -0.13 -14.93 -30.15
C ASP A 186 -0.56 -16.02 -31.14
N HIS A 187 -0.97 -17.17 -30.60
CA HIS A 187 -1.91 -18.07 -31.28
C HIS A 187 -2.64 -18.94 -30.25
N THR A 188 -3.73 -19.57 -30.66
CA THR A 188 -4.29 -20.72 -29.96
C THR A 188 -4.97 -21.65 -30.95
N THR A 189 -4.78 -22.96 -30.82
CA THR A 189 -5.45 -23.95 -31.66
C THR A 189 -5.84 -25.19 -30.85
N LEU A 190 -7.09 -25.62 -30.97
CA LEU A 190 -7.56 -26.88 -30.42
C LEU A 190 -7.60 -27.97 -31.49
N TYR A 191 -6.80 -29.00 -31.26
CA TYR A 191 -6.71 -30.21 -32.05
C TYR A 191 -7.44 -31.37 -31.38
N TRP A 192 -7.82 -32.34 -32.21
CA TRP A 192 -8.24 -33.67 -31.76
C TRP A 192 -7.71 -34.78 -32.66
N ARG A 193 -7.82 -36.02 -32.18
CA ARG A 193 -7.70 -37.25 -32.98
C ARG A 193 -8.57 -38.34 -32.39
N LYS A 194 -8.98 -39.32 -33.19
CA LYS A 194 -9.73 -40.48 -32.68
C LYS A 194 -8.75 -41.45 -32.02
N THR A 195 -9.10 -42.03 -30.89
CA THR A 195 -8.24 -43.01 -30.18
C THR A 195 -8.47 -44.46 -30.68
N ALA A 196 -9.02 -44.62 -31.89
CA ALA A 196 -9.00 -45.92 -32.57
C ALA A 196 -7.55 -46.27 -32.93
N ASN A 197 -7.16 -47.55 -32.77
CA ASN A 197 -5.77 -48.04 -32.75
C ASN A 197 -5.00 -47.87 -34.09
N SER A 198 -4.69 -46.62 -34.49
CA SER A 198 -3.73 -46.21 -35.52
C SER A 198 -3.73 -44.69 -35.81
N ASP A 199 -4.77 -43.93 -35.43
CA ASP A 199 -4.88 -42.51 -35.78
C ASP A 199 -3.97 -41.63 -34.91
N THR A 200 -2.77 -41.36 -35.41
CA THR A 200 -1.78 -40.49 -34.73
C THR A 200 -1.95 -39.02 -35.09
N THR A 201 -2.64 -38.70 -36.18
CA THR A 201 -2.71 -37.37 -36.79
C THR A 201 -3.61 -36.41 -36.02
N TRP A 202 -3.04 -35.34 -35.49
CA TRP A 202 -3.80 -34.21 -34.96
C TRP A 202 -4.50 -33.44 -36.08
N ARG A 203 -5.78 -33.14 -35.88
CA ARG A 203 -6.62 -32.36 -36.82
C ARG A 203 -7.26 -31.21 -36.07
N ILE A 204 -7.35 -30.05 -36.70
CA ILE A 204 -8.11 -28.91 -36.16
C ILE A 204 -9.60 -29.28 -36.19
N ILE A 205 -10.34 -28.88 -35.16
CA ILE A 205 -11.80 -29.09 -35.10
C ILE A 205 -12.45 -27.98 -35.94
N ASP A 206 -13.10 -28.35 -37.04
CA ASP A 206 -13.61 -27.42 -38.06
C ASP A 206 -15.14 -27.26 -38.04
N PHE A 207 -15.66 -26.54 -39.03
CA PHE A 207 -17.08 -26.23 -39.24
C PHE A 207 -18.01 -27.47 -39.27
N ASN A 208 -17.50 -28.68 -39.54
CA ASN A 208 -18.30 -29.89 -39.49
C ASN A 208 -18.64 -30.32 -38.04
N ASN A 209 -17.89 -29.80 -37.06
CA ASN A 209 -17.91 -30.29 -35.68
C ASN A 209 -18.14 -29.20 -34.62
N ILE A 210 -18.41 -27.95 -35.03
CA ILE A 210 -18.68 -26.83 -34.12
C ILE A 210 -20.06 -26.22 -34.35
N LYS A 211 -20.66 -25.66 -33.28
CA LYS A 211 -21.87 -24.82 -33.34
C LYS A 211 -21.73 -23.63 -32.40
N GLN A 212 -22.33 -22.50 -32.77
CA GLN A 212 -22.27 -21.26 -32.01
C GLN A 212 -22.95 -21.38 -30.65
N TYR A 213 -22.50 -20.62 -29.65
CA TYR A 213 -23.29 -20.35 -28.43
C TYR A 213 -24.23 -19.16 -28.68
N ALA A 214 -25.54 -19.39 -28.60
CA ALA A 214 -26.58 -18.41 -28.96
C ALA A 214 -27.21 -17.67 -27.76
N CYS A 215 -26.93 -18.07 -26.52
CA CYS A 215 -27.42 -17.42 -25.31
C CYS A 215 -26.47 -16.31 -24.81
N GLU A 216 -25.92 -15.51 -25.72
CA GLU A 216 -25.13 -14.34 -25.33
C GLU A 216 -26.05 -13.18 -24.91
N GLN A 217 -25.78 -12.58 -23.76
CA GLN A 217 -26.50 -11.38 -23.33
C GLN A 217 -26.15 -10.21 -24.26
N SER A 218 -27.15 -9.73 -24.99
CA SER A 218 -27.03 -8.52 -25.83
C SER A 218 -27.67 -7.34 -25.13
N CYS A 219 -26.86 -6.33 -24.81
CA CYS A 219 -27.29 -5.07 -24.20
C CYS A 219 -26.83 -3.88 -25.05
N PRO A 220 -27.54 -2.74 -25.04
CA PRO A 220 -27.08 -1.51 -25.69
C PRO A 220 -25.69 -1.07 -25.21
N VAL A 221 -24.92 -0.40 -26.06
CA VAL A 221 -23.56 0.04 -25.74
C VAL A 221 -23.58 1.04 -24.57
N ARG A 222 -22.59 0.94 -23.66
CA ARG A 222 -22.43 1.91 -22.55
C ARG A 222 -22.40 3.34 -23.08
N GLY A 223 -23.07 4.26 -22.38
CA GLY A 223 -23.16 5.67 -22.76
C GLY A 223 -24.26 5.98 -23.78
N THR A 224 -24.88 4.97 -24.41
CA THR A 224 -26.04 5.17 -25.29
C THR A 224 -27.19 5.80 -24.49
N ALA A 225 -27.73 6.92 -24.98
CA ALA A 225 -28.85 7.61 -24.33
C ALA A 225 -30.09 6.70 -24.21
N CYS A 226 -30.80 6.80 -23.09
CA CYS A 226 -31.99 6.01 -22.81
C CYS A 226 -32.98 6.81 -21.94
N ASN A 227 -33.99 6.14 -21.39
CA ASN A 227 -34.92 6.70 -20.41
C ASN A 227 -35.11 5.65 -19.32
N ASP A 228 -34.79 5.99 -18.07
CA ASP A 228 -34.77 5.05 -16.95
C ASP A 228 -36.13 4.89 -16.25
N GLY A 229 -37.15 5.64 -16.72
CA GLY A 229 -38.50 5.72 -16.19
C GLY A 229 -38.70 6.84 -15.16
N ASN A 230 -37.65 7.52 -14.71
CA ASN A 230 -37.71 8.56 -13.70
C ASN A 230 -37.65 9.97 -14.30
N ALA A 231 -38.78 10.68 -14.32
CA ALA A 231 -38.83 12.07 -14.81
C ALA A 231 -38.04 13.08 -13.96
N GLN A 232 -37.38 12.67 -12.87
CA GLN A 232 -36.48 13.52 -12.07
C GLN A 232 -35.00 13.35 -12.45
N THR A 233 -34.60 12.29 -13.15
CA THR A 233 -33.20 12.11 -13.56
C THR A 233 -32.87 12.86 -14.84
N THR A 234 -31.57 13.03 -15.09
CA THR A 234 -31.03 13.65 -16.31
C THR A 234 -29.82 12.86 -16.81
N ASN A 235 -29.45 13.05 -18.08
CA ASN A 235 -28.34 12.33 -18.72
C ASN A 235 -28.43 10.79 -18.52
N ASP A 236 -29.62 10.27 -18.79
CA ASP A 236 -29.96 8.85 -18.75
C ASP A 236 -29.17 8.08 -19.81
N GLN A 237 -28.28 7.19 -19.35
CA GLN A 237 -27.38 6.42 -20.20
C GLN A 237 -27.43 4.94 -19.86
N HIS A 238 -27.32 4.09 -20.88
CA HIS A 238 -27.15 2.66 -20.70
C HIS A 238 -25.79 2.38 -20.04
N ASP A 239 -25.77 1.51 -19.02
CA ASP A 239 -24.54 0.95 -18.46
C ASP A 239 -23.92 -0.14 -19.34
N GLY A 240 -24.75 -0.70 -20.22
CA GLY A 240 -24.51 -1.86 -21.05
C GLY A 240 -24.58 -3.20 -20.32
N PHE A 241 -25.20 -3.23 -19.14
CA PHE A 241 -25.71 -4.45 -18.48
C PHE A 241 -27.24 -4.47 -18.53
N CYS A 242 -27.79 -3.90 -19.61
CA CYS A 242 -29.21 -3.77 -19.91
C CYS A 242 -30.00 -2.87 -18.94
N ASN A 243 -29.32 -2.08 -18.09
CA ASN A 243 -29.97 -1.05 -17.29
C ASN A 243 -29.94 0.29 -18.03
N CYS A 244 -30.79 1.21 -17.60
CA CYS A 244 -30.69 2.62 -17.90
C CYS A 244 -30.46 3.37 -16.58
N VAL A 245 -29.47 4.26 -16.58
CA VAL A 245 -28.94 4.91 -15.37
C VAL A 245 -28.91 6.41 -15.57
N GLY A 246 -29.89 7.08 -14.97
CA GLY A 246 -29.96 8.54 -14.89
C GLY A 246 -29.17 9.13 -13.73
N VAL A 247 -28.79 10.40 -13.87
CA VAL A 247 -28.22 11.22 -12.80
C VAL A 247 -29.36 11.77 -11.95
N ALA A 248 -29.44 11.34 -10.69
CA ALA A 248 -30.42 11.85 -9.74
C ALA A 248 -30.08 13.28 -9.28
N PRO A 249 -31.09 14.14 -9.02
CA PRO A 249 -30.86 15.45 -8.42
C PRO A 249 -30.42 15.27 -6.97
N THR A 250 -29.48 16.12 -6.52
CA THR A 250 -28.94 16.09 -5.16
C THR A 250 -28.84 17.49 -4.59
N THR A 251 -29.08 17.61 -3.28
CA THR A 251 -28.89 18.85 -2.52
C THR A 251 -27.47 19.00 -1.96
N ASN A 252 -26.63 17.98 -2.13
CA ASN A 252 -25.25 17.98 -1.64
C ASN A 252 -24.32 18.62 -2.69
N PRO A 253 -23.75 19.81 -2.41
CA PRO A 253 -22.94 20.55 -3.38
C PRO A 253 -21.59 19.88 -3.68
N CYS A 254 -21.18 18.89 -2.87
CA CYS A 254 -19.94 18.15 -3.08
C CYS A 254 -20.06 17.09 -4.20
N VAL A 255 -21.27 16.73 -4.65
CA VAL A 255 -21.44 15.70 -5.69
C VAL A 255 -20.99 16.25 -7.04
N GLY A 256 -19.99 15.60 -7.61
CA GLY A 256 -19.28 16.06 -8.79
C GLY A 256 -19.82 15.59 -10.13
N GLU A 257 -18.94 15.60 -11.12
CA GLU A 257 -19.23 15.06 -12.45
C GLU A 257 -19.27 13.52 -12.41
N ARG A 258 -20.19 12.93 -13.18
CA ARG A 258 -20.31 11.47 -13.34
C ARG A 258 -19.18 10.95 -14.22
N GLY A 259 -18.56 9.85 -13.83
CA GLY A 259 -17.44 9.26 -14.58
C GLY A 259 -16.10 9.93 -14.31
N LEU A 260 -16.05 10.99 -13.50
CA LEU A 260 -14.80 11.57 -13.01
C LEU A 260 -14.46 10.93 -11.65
N VAL A 261 -13.28 10.32 -11.58
CA VAL A 261 -12.70 9.77 -10.36
C VAL A 261 -11.26 10.26 -10.28
N GLU A 262 -10.91 10.96 -9.19
CA GLU A 262 -9.55 11.47 -9.00
C GLU A 262 -8.86 10.81 -7.79
N ALA A 263 -7.64 10.34 -8.00
CA ALA A 263 -6.71 9.94 -6.94
C ALA A 263 -5.75 11.10 -6.63
N TYR A 264 -5.68 11.48 -5.36
CA TYR A 264 -4.80 12.52 -4.85
C TYR A 264 -3.63 11.88 -4.10
N TYR A 265 -2.40 12.17 -4.51
CA TYR A 265 -1.19 11.54 -3.97
C TYR A 265 -0.41 12.50 -3.08
N PHE A 266 0.15 11.94 -2.02
CA PHE A 266 0.91 12.62 -0.98
C PHE A 266 2.31 11.96 -0.89
N ASP A 267 3.25 12.44 -1.70
CA ASP A 267 4.61 11.89 -1.89
C ASP A 267 5.50 12.06 -0.64
N ASN A 268 6.65 11.37 -0.55
CA ASN A 268 7.58 11.46 0.59
C ASN A 268 6.96 11.13 1.96
N ILE A 269 5.94 10.29 2.01
CA ILE A 269 5.43 9.71 3.25
C ILE A 269 6.03 8.32 3.38
N THR A 270 6.98 8.15 4.28
CA THR A 270 7.64 6.86 4.56
C THR A 270 6.76 5.94 5.39
N GLY A 271 6.97 4.63 5.30
CA GLY A 271 6.23 3.63 6.08
C GLY A 271 5.08 2.99 5.29
N SER A 272 4.47 1.96 5.84
CA SER A 272 3.51 1.08 5.13
C SER A 272 2.07 1.23 5.61
N TYR A 273 1.79 2.13 6.56
CA TYR A 273 0.46 2.27 7.16
C TYR A 273 -0.25 3.57 6.75
N VAL A 274 -1.52 3.47 6.40
CA VAL A 274 -2.45 4.61 6.34
C VAL A 274 -2.55 5.27 7.71
N GLU A 275 -2.63 4.47 8.78
CA GLU A 275 -2.58 4.92 10.17
C GLU A 275 -1.41 4.24 10.90
N PRO A 276 -0.32 4.95 11.26
CA PRO A 276 -0.26 6.40 11.41
C PRO A 276 0.24 7.22 10.21
N ASP A 277 0.91 6.63 9.22
CA ASP A 277 1.85 7.38 8.37
C ASP A 277 1.16 8.39 7.43
N LEU A 278 0.11 7.96 6.71
CA LEU A 278 -0.64 8.86 5.81
C LEU A 278 -1.49 9.86 6.59
N VAL A 279 -2.29 9.40 7.56
CA VAL A 279 -3.29 10.23 8.25
C VAL A 279 -2.65 11.33 9.11
N ASN A 280 -1.44 11.11 9.63
CA ASN A 280 -0.70 12.12 10.40
C ASN A 280 0.27 12.96 9.55
N ALA A 281 0.38 12.71 8.24
CA ALA A 281 1.22 13.51 7.37
C ALA A 281 0.70 14.97 7.33
N PRO A 282 1.53 16.01 7.56
CA PRO A 282 1.07 17.40 7.69
C PRO A 282 0.30 17.98 6.50
N LYS A 283 0.36 17.30 5.35
CA LYS A 283 -0.31 17.66 4.10
C LYS A 283 -1.58 16.86 3.81
N PHE A 284 -1.80 15.72 4.48
CA PHE A 284 -3.02 14.94 4.32
C PHE A 284 -4.17 15.59 5.13
N PRO A 285 -5.41 15.62 4.62
CA PRO A 285 -5.86 15.23 3.28
C PRO A 285 -5.87 16.40 2.26
N LEU A 286 -5.42 17.59 2.65
CA LEU A 286 -5.76 18.83 1.94
C LEU A 286 -4.72 19.34 0.93
N LEU A 287 -3.47 18.86 0.96
CA LEU A 287 -2.35 19.40 0.19
C LEU A 287 -1.63 18.29 -0.63
N PRO A 288 -2.27 17.72 -1.66
CA PRO A 288 -1.65 16.71 -2.52
C PRO A 288 -0.54 17.29 -3.39
N ASP A 289 0.50 16.51 -3.66
CA ASP A 289 1.61 16.90 -4.57
C ASP A 289 1.28 16.59 -6.03
N ARG A 290 0.34 15.68 -6.30
CA ARG A 290 -0.14 15.32 -7.66
C ARG A 290 -1.52 14.69 -7.59
N LYS A 291 -2.28 14.76 -8.68
CA LYS A 291 -3.54 14.02 -8.87
C LYS A 291 -3.58 13.24 -10.18
N GLU A 292 -4.39 12.20 -10.24
CA GLU A 292 -4.56 11.31 -11.40
C GLU A 292 -6.06 11.07 -11.65
N LYS A 293 -6.47 11.01 -12.92
CA LYS A 293 -7.83 10.59 -13.29
C LYS A 293 -7.83 9.07 -13.49
N LEU A 294 -8.69 8.37 -12.76
CA LEU A 294 -8.80 6.91 -12.81
C LEU A 294 -10.02 6.48 -13.64
N LYS A 295 -9.95 5.29 -14.26
CA LYS A 295 -11.08 4.64 -14.97
C LYS A 295 -12.07 3.91 -14.05
N GLY A 296 -11.94 4.12 -12.74
CA GLY A 296 -12.69 3.43 -11.70
C GLY A 296 -11.96 3.55 -10.37
N ILE A 297 -12.32 2.71 -9.41
CA ILE A 297 -11.56 2.63 -8.14
C ILE A 297 -10.49 1.54 -8.30
N SER A 298 -9.53 1.82 -9.17
CA SER A 298 -8.30 1.05 -9.36
C SER A 298 -7.19 2.00 -9.80
N GLY A 299 -6.00 1.90 -9.20
CA GLY A 299 -4.85 2.70 -9.59
C GLY A 299 -3.63 2.45 -8.71
N PRO A 300 -2.49 3.13 -8.95
CA PRO A 300 -2.26 4.03 -10.09
C PRO A 300 -2.33 3.30 -11.44
N ASP A 301 -2.88 3.95 -12.47
CA ASP A 301 -2.87 3.44 -13.85
C ASP A 301 -1.50 3.66 -14.54
N PHE A 302 -0.59 4.43 -13.91
CA PHE A 302 0.73 4.77 -14.45
C PHE A 302 1.87 3.83 -13.99
N ALA A 303 2.13 2.77 -14.77
CA ALA A 303 3.19 1.76 -14.54
C ALA A 303 4.67 2.26 -14.52
N SER A 304 4.92 3.58 -14.54
CA SER A 304 6.27 4.18 -14.53
C SER A 304 6.42 5.38 -13.58
N TYR A 305 5.35 5.74 -12.85
CA TYR A 305 5.32 6.87 -11.90
C TYR A 305 4.76 6.49 -10.52
N ALA A 306 4.75 5.19 -10.25
CA ALA A 306 4.98 4.61 -8.94
C ALA A 306 6.23 5.26 -8.31
N LYS A 307 6.03 6.09 -7.27
CA LYS A 307 7.12 6.57 -6.42
C LYS A 307 7.08 5.72 -5.16
N ASP A 308 8.19 5.16 -4.73
CA ASP A 308 8.25 4.63 -3.37
C ASP A 308 7.92 5.75 -2.37
N ASN A 309 7.26 5.42 -1.25
CA ASN A 309 6.96 6.35 -0.15
C ASN A 309 5.93 7.45 -0.48
N TYR A 310 4.69 7.10 -0.82
CA TYR A 310 3.54 8.02 -0.76
C TYR A 310 2.35 7.41 0.00
N GLY A 311 1.31 8.20 0.22
CA GLY A 311 -0.05 7.66 0.36
C GLY A 311 -1.01 8.37 -0.57
N SER A 312 -2.15 7.76 -0.89
CA SER A 312 -3.14 8.29 -1.81
C SER A 312 -4.55 8.28 -1.22
N LEU A 313 -5.36 9.21 -1.70
CA LEU A 313 -6.76 9.42 -1.33
C LEU A 313 -7.62 9.42 -2.60
N VAL A 314 -8.61 8.54 -2.66
CA VAL A 314 -9.69 8.62 -3.66
C VAL A 314 -10.98 8.86 -2.89
N GLN A 315 -11.78 9.84 -3.28
CA GLN A 315 -13.09 10.07 -2.68
C GLN A 315 -14.09 10.59 -3.69
N GLY A 316 -15.36 10.33 -3.43
CA GLY A 316 -16.44 10.62 -4.37
C GLY A 316 -17.77 10.04 -3.89
N TYR A 317 -18.68 9.89 -4.85
CA TYR A 317 -20.00 9.32 -4.61
C TYR A 317 -20.26 8.14 -5.53
N LEU A 318 -20.73 7.04 -4.96
CA LEU A 318 -21.22 5.87 -5.66
C LEU A 318 -22.74 5.95 -5.83
N THR A 319 -23.24 5.54 -6.99
CA THR A 319 -24.64 5.19 -7.22
C THR A 319 -24.74 3.75 -7.71
N VAL A 320 -25.93 3.15 -7.68
CA VAL A 320 -26.16 1.81 -8.24
C VAL A 320 -27.29 1.79 -9.27
N PRO A 321 -27.21 0.94 -10.32
CA PRO A 321 -28.24 0.86 -11.36
C PRO A 321 -29.47 0.04 -10.94
N VAL A 322 -29.35 -0.81 -9.92
CA VAL A 322 -30.37 -1.75 -9.46
C VAL A 322 -30.39 -1.76 -7.93
N SER A 323 -31.57 -1.63 -7.32
CA SER A 323 -31.69 -1.79 -5.86
C SER A 323 -31.48 -3.25 -5.46
N GLY A 324 -30.57 -3.54 -4.52
CA GLY A 324 -30.26 -4.91 -4.16
C GLY A 324 -29.07 -5.06 -3.21
N MET A 325 -28.62 -6.30 -3.03
CA MET A 325 -27.48 -6.63 -2.19
C MET A 325 -26.17 -6.55 -2.99
N TYR A 326 -25.25 -5.73 -2.49
CA TYR A 326 -23.89 -5.55 -2.99
C TYR A 326 -22.90 -6.05 -1.95
N GLU A 327 -21.81 -6.69 -2.38
CA GLU A 327 -20.64 -6.97 -1.53
C GLU A 327 -19.47 -6.20 -2.14
N PHE A 328 -18.60 -5.62 -1.32
CA PHE A 328 -17.35 -4.99 -1.78
C PHE A 328 -16.14 -5.78 -1.29
N ASN A 329 -15.11 -5.83 -2.12
CA ASN A 329 -13.79 -6.36 -1.80
C ASN A 329 -12.72 -5.30 -2.09
N LEU A 330 -11.72 -5.23 -1.22
CA LEU A 330 -10.53 -4.42 -1.39
C LEU A 330 -9.32 -5.31 -1.65
N THR A 331 -8.45 -4.90 -2.56
CA THR A 331 -7.05 -5.34 -2.63
C THR A 331 -6.14 -4.12 -2.74
N GLY A 332 -4.87 -4.27 -2.39
CA GLY A 332 -3.87 -3.21 -2.49
C GLY A 332 -2.49 -3.69 -2.09
N ASP A 333 -1.46 -2.95 -2.48
CA ASP A 333 -0.17 -3.03 -1.83
C ASP A 333 -0.24 -2.31 -0.45
N ASP A 334 0.68 -2.69 0.43
CA ASP A 334 0.80 -2.19 1.80
C ASP A 334 -0.55 -2.06 2.55
N GLN A 335 -0.75 -1.06 3.42
CA GLN A 335 -2.05 -0.83 4.04
C GLN A 335 -2.99 -0.06 3.11
N THR A 336 -4.16 -0.64 2.85
CA THR A 336 -5.27 0.03 2.14
C THR A 336 -6.55 -0.02 2.97
N MET A 337 -7.32 1.05 2.99
CA MET A 337 -8.61 1.17 3.68
C MET A 337 -9.68 1.67 2.72
N PHE A 338 -10.85 1.04 2.73
CA PHE A 338 -12.06 1.46 2.04
C PHE A 338 -13.13 1.82 3.07
N PHE A 339 -13.82 2.93 2.83
CA PHE A 339 -14.94 3.43 3.60
C PHE A 339 -16.13 3.66 2.67
N LEU A 340 -17.33 3.26 3.10
CA LEU A 340 -18.57 3.54 2.39
C LEU A 340 -19.63 4.00 3.40
N SER A 341 -20.15 5.20 3.16
CA SER A 341 -21.22 5.79 3.94
C SER A 341 -22.57 5.15 3.65
N LYS A 342 -23.50 5.22 4.62
CA LYS A 342 -24.89 4.79 4.45
C LYS A 342 -25.73 5.71 3.55
N ASN A 343 -25.18 6.87 3.18
CA ASN A 343 -25.77 7.88 2.28
C ASN A 343 -24.67 8.82 1.76
N ASP A 344 -25.05 9.95 1.18
CA ASP A 344 -24.17 10.98 0.65
C ASP A 344 -23.45 11.84 1.72
N SER A 345 -23.67 11.60 3.02
CA SER A 345 -22.98 12.34 4.07
C SER A 345 -21.65 11.68 4.46
N ILE A 346 -20.57 12.45 4.39
CA ILE A 346 -19.23 12.07 4.88
C ILE A 346 -19.23 11.72 6.38
N GLN A 347 -20.19 12.23 7.17
CA GLN A 347 -20.30 11.97 8.62
C GLN A 347 -20.49 10.49 8.96
N TYR A 348 -21.01 9.68 8.03
CA TYR A 348 -21.22 8.25 8.23
C TYR A 348 -20.26 7.38 7.42
N LYS A 349 -19.13 7.91 6.92
CA LYS A 349 -18.20 7.16 6.06
C LYS A 349 -17.72 5.80 6.63
N GLN A 350 -17.55 5.70 7.95
CA GLN A 350 -17.13 4.46 8.62
C GLN A 350 -18.26 3.44 8.84
N TYR A 351 -19.48 3.69 8.32
CA TYR A 351 -20.63 2.80 8.52
C TYR A 351 -20.42 1.43 7.84
N HIS A 352 -19.70 1.41 6.72
CA HIS A 352 -19.15 0.22 6.09
C HIS A 352 -17.67 0.42 5.82
N GLN A 353 -16.86 -0.63 6.01
CA GLN A 353 -15.42 -0.58 5.81
C GLN A 353 -14.86 -1.90 5.31
N ALA A 354 -13.75 -1.84 4.58
CA ALA A 354 -12.87 -2.96 4.28
C ALA A 354 -11.41 -2.51 4.40
N MET A 355 -10.50 -3.43 4.68
CA MET A 355 -9.08 -3.14 4.89
C MET A 355 -8.18 -4.24 4.32
N VAL A 356 -6.99 -3.83 3.88
CA VAL A 356 -5.80 -4.66 3.64
C VAL A 356 -4.73 -4.11 4.60
N ILE A 357 -4.02 -4.97 5.34
CA ILE A 357 -3.00 -4.53 6.32
C ILE A 357 -1.60 -4.55 5.73
N PHE A 358 -1.31 -5.54 4.88
CA PHE A 358 -0.06 -5.69 4.13
C PHE A 358 -0.41 -6.06 2.69
N GLY A 359 0.50 -5.76 1.76
CA GLY A 359 0.26 -5.94 0.34
C GLY A 359 -0.18 -7.35 -0.08
N ILE A 360 -1.17 -7.40 -0.97
CA ILE A 360 -1.72 -8.62 -1.57
C ILE A 360 -1.97 -8.39 -3.05
N ASN A 361 -1.74 -9.39 -3.90
CA ASN A 361 -1.97 -9.28 -5.34
C ASN A 361 -3.37 -8.73 -5.68
N GLU A 362 -3.43 -8.09 -6.83
CA GLU A 362 -4.54 -7.32 -7.40
C GLU A 362 -5.87 -8.08 -7.31
N THR A 363 -5.90 -9.38 -7.59
CA THR A 363 -7.10 -10.23 -7.58
C THR A 363 -7.20 -11.19 -6.38
N ALA A 364 -6.41 -10.99 -5.33
CA ALA A 364 -6.36 -11.85 -4.14
C ALA A 364 -7.52 -11.59 -3.15
N HIS A 365 -8.76 -11.90 -3.56
CA HIS A 365 -10.00 -11.53 -2.85
C HIS A 365 -10.28 -12.25 -1.51
N SER A 366 -9.35 -13.07 -1.00
CA SER A 366 -9.59 -13.95 0.16
C SER A 366 -8.40 -14.13 1.11
N THR A 367 -7.41 -13.23 1.10
CA THR A 367 -6.23 -13.30 1.97
C THR A 367 -6.57 -12.91 3.42
N TYR A 368 -7.39 -11.87 3.59
CA TYR A 368 -7.84 -11.35 4.88
C TYR A 368 -9.35 -11.53 5.06
N THR A 369 -9.79 -11.62 6.31
CA THR A 369 -11.23 -11.68 6.64
C THR A 369 -11.92 -10.32 6.56
N PHE A 370 -11.16 -9.23 6.69
CA PHE A 370 -11.64 -7.84 6.76
C PHE A 370 -11.45 -7.05 5.45
N GLN A 371 -10.91 -7.66 4.39
CA GLN A 371 -10.87 -7.05 3.04
C GLN A 371 -12.20 -7.13 2.30
N ASN A 372 -13.20 -7.80 2.87
CA ASN A 372 -14.54 -8.00 2.30
C ASN A 372 -15.59 -7.36 3.22
N THR A 373 -16.54 -6.61 2.65
CA THR A 373 -17.71 -6.19 3.42
C THR A 373 -18.67 -7.36 3.60
N SER A 374 -19.53 -7.30 4.63
CA SER A 374 -20.78 -8.06 4.58
C SER A 374 -21.65 -7.55 3.42
N PRO A 375 -22.66 -8.33 2.95
CA PRO A 375 -23.63 -7.85 1.98
C PRO A 375 -24.38 -6.61 2.49
N ILE A 376 -24.40 -5.56 1.68
CA ILE A 376 -25.01 -4.24 1.96
C ILE A 376 -26.17 -4.03 0.98
N TYR A 377 -27.32 -3.55 1.47
CA TYR A 377 -28.42 -3.17 0.59
C TYR A 377 -28.24 -1.72 0.10
N LEU A 378 -28.13 -1.54 -1.21
CA LEU A 378 -28.05 -0.23 -1.88
C LEU A 378 -29.30 0.01 -2.73
N GLN A 379 -29.71 1.27 -2.86
CA GLN A 379 -30.90 1.70 -3.60
C GLN A 379 -30.54 2.33 -4.95
N LYS A 380 -31.28 1.99 -6.01
CA LYS A 380 -31.09 2.57 -7.35
C LYS A 380 -31.05 4.09 -7.29
N GLY A 381 -30.00 4.69 -7.87
CA GLY A 381 -29.86 6.14 -8.01
C GLY A 381 -29.63 6.93 -6.71
N GLN A 382 -29.54 6.27 -5.55
CA GLN A 382 -29.12 6.94 -4.31
C GLN A 382 -27.59 7.13 -4.32
N PHE A 383 -27.13 8.31 -3.89
CA PHE A 383 -25.72 8.61 -3.69
C PHE A 383 -25.21 8.08 -2.34
N TYR A 384 -24.01 7.50 -2.35
CA TYR A 384 -23.28 7.02 -1.18
C TYR A 384 -21.85 7.57 -1.21
N TYR A 385 -21.42 8.33 -0.19
CA TYR A 385 -20.04 8.80 -0.11
C TYR A 385 -19.08 7.61 0.07
N TYR A 386 -17.99 7.57 -0.69
CA TYR A 386 -16.91 6.61 -0.52
C TYR A 386 -15.56 7.30 -0.34
N GLU A 387 -14.64 6.62 0.34
CA GLU A 387 -13.24 7.05 0.51
C GLU A 387 -12.32 5.82 0.48
N ILE A 388 -11.26 5.88 -0.33
CA ILE A 388 -10.13 4.95 -0.31
C ILE A 388 -8.93 5.69 0.23
N ARG A 389 -8.21 5.07 1.15
CA ARG A 389 -6.87 5.48 1.57
C ARG A 389 -5.91 4.34 1.28
N HIS A 390 -4.81 4.63 0.62
CA HIS A 390 -3.78 3.66 0.26
C HIS A 390 -2.42 4.21 0.71
N LYS A 391 -1.52 3.33 1.15
CA LYS A 391 -0.15 3.68 1.49
C LYS A 391 0.78 2.83 0.64
N GLU A 392 1.82 3.46 0.10
CA GLU A 392 2.86 2.82 -0.71
C GLU A 392 4.25 3.09 -0.13
N ASN A 393 5.04 2.07 0.13
CA ASN A 393 6.42 2.18 0.66
C ASN A 393 7.49 1.74 -0.36
N GLY A 394 7.14 0.85 -1.29
CA GLY A 394 7.91 0.46 -2.47
C GLY A 394 7.68 -1.01 -2.86
N TRP A 395 7.90 -1.30 -4.16
CA TRP A 395 7.68 -2.55 -4.93
C TRP A 395 6.56 -2.47 -5.96
N ARG A 396 5.28 -2.53 -5.59
CA ARG A 396 4.18 -2.82 -6.52
C ARG A 396 2.90 -2.03 -6.22
N ASP A 397 2.98 -0.73 -6.43
CA ASP A 397 1.86 0.20 -6.37
C ASP A 397 0.55 -0.31 -6.99
N HIS A 398 -0.42 -0.68 -6.13
CA HIS A 398 -1.80 -0.79 -6.55
C HIS A 398 -2.80 -0.68 -5.40
N PHE A 399 -4.02 -0.22 -5.71
CA PHE A 399 -5.23 -0.48 -4.95
C PHE A 399 -6.37 -0.78 -5.92
N ASN A 400 -7.30 -1.65 -5.53
CA ASN A 400 -8.47 -1.98 -6.33
C ASN A 400 -9.70 -2.18 -5.41
N LEU A 401 -10.82 -1.57 -5.78
CA LEU A 401 -12.12 -1.89 -5.23
C LEU A 401 -12.89 -2.75 -6.25
N TYR A 402 -13.37 -3.87 -5.75
CA TYR A 402 -14.24 -4.80 -6.46
C TYR A 402 -15.63 -4.82 -5.82
N TRP A 403 -16.62 -5.20 -6.61
CA TRP A 403 -17.96 -5.51 -6.13
C TRP A 403 -18.50 -6.83 -6.68
N LYS A 404 -19.43 -7.43 -5.95
CA LYS A 404 -20.44 -8.33 -6.50
C LYS A 404 -21.77 -7.59 -6.52
N THR A 405 -22.51 -7.75 -7.60
CA THR A 405 -23.72 -6.97 -7.88
C THR A 405 -24.92 -7.88 -8.17
N PRO A 406 -26.16 -7.38 -8.07
CA PRO A 406 -27.35 -8.12 -8.46
C PRO A 406 -27.62 -8.15 -9.98
N PHE A 407 -26.81 -7.45 -10.80
CA PHE A 407 -27.08 -7.24 -12.23
C PHE A 407 -26.06 -7.88 -13.19
N HIS A 408 -24.92 -8.36 -12.70
CA HIS A 408 -24.02 -9.18 -13.50
C HIS A 408 -24.52 -10.64 -13.57
N GLU A 409 -24.35 -11.29 -14.73
CA GLU A 409 -24.79 -12.69 -14.98
C GLU A 409 -24.26 -13.68 -13.94
N PHE A 410 -23.01 -13.49 -13.50
CA PHE A 410 -22.36 -14.31 -12.49
C PHE A 410 -21.98 -13.47 -11.27
N LYS A 411 -22.17 -14.04 -10.07
CA LYS A 411 -21.82 -13.38 -8.79
C LYS A 411 -20.31 -13.48 -8.48
N THR A 412 -19.48 -13.01 -9.40
CA THR A 412 -18.02 -12.88 -9.24
C THR A 412 -17.62 -11.45 -8.86
N TRP A 413 -16.38 -11.28 -8.43
CA TRP A 413 -15.81 -9.96 -8.16
C TRP A 413 -15.51 -9.25 -9.48
N LYS A 414 -15.96 -7.99 -9.60
CA LYS A 414 -15.75 -7.11 -10.75
C LYS A 414 -15.16 -5.78 -10.30
N ARG A 415 -14.20 -5.20 -11.02
CA ARG A 415 -13.69 -3.84 -10.70
C ARG A 415 -14.84 -2.82 -10.76
N VAL A 416 -14.86 -1.86 -9.85
CA VAL A 416 -15.87 -0.78 -9.85
C VAL A 416 -15.45 0.30 -10.86
N SER A 417 -16.17 0.38 -11.99
CA SER A 417 -15.94 1.37 -13.05
C SER A 417 -16.45 2.77 -12.66
N ASP A 418 -15.72 3.77 -13.16
CA ASP A 418 -16.07 5.19 -13.23
C ASP A 418 -17.55 5.49 -13.55
N PHE A 419 -18.21 4.72 -14.41
CA PHE A 419 -19.56 4.97 -14.92
C PHE A 419 -20.67 5.12 -13.85
N TYR A 420 -20.47 4.54 -12.66
CA TYR A 420 -21.40 4.62 -11.51
C TYR A 420 -20.90 5.57 -10.42
N LEU A 421 -19.71 6.14 -10.61
CA LEU A 421 -19.00 7.00 -9.68
C LEU A 421 -19.13 8.46 -10.10
N TYR A 422 -19.03 9.33 -9.11
CA TYR A 422 -19.10 10.77 -9.25
C TYR A 422 -17.99 11.39 -8.42
N ASP A 423 -17.42 12.45 -8.96
CA ASP A 423 -16.34 13.24 -8.34
C ASP A 423 -16.75 13.89 -7.00
N TYR A 424 -15.76 14.36 -6.24
CA TYR A 424 -15.92 15.08 -4.98
C TYR A 424 -15.49 16.55 -5.15
N LYS A 425 -16.46 17.44 -5.42
CA LYS A 425 -16.23 18.87 -5.68
C LYS A 425 -15.98 19.75 -4.46
N CYS A 426 -16.05 19.18 -3.25
CA CYS A 426 -15.76 19.95 -2.04
C CYS A 426 -14.25 20.02 -1.79
N GLU A 427 -13.79 21.14 -1.24
CA GLU A 427 -12.38 21.54 -1.33
C GLU A 427 -11.38 20.50 -0.79
N ILE A 428 -10.58 19.99 -1.72
CA ILE A 428 -9.19 19.59 -1.50
C ILE A 428 -8.37 20.73 -2.12
N SER A 429 -7.31 21.19 -1.46
CA SER A 429 -6.54 22.32 -2.00
C SER A 429 -5.87 21.89 -3.31
N CYS A 430 -5.86 22.80 -4.28
CA CYS A 430 -5.30 22.55 -5.58
C CYS A 430 -3.82 22.16 -5.49
N VAL A 431 -3.40 21.21 -6.32
CA VAL A 431 -1.98 20.91 -6.52
C VAL A 431 -1.27 22.21 -6.94
N PRO A 432 -0.10 22.56 -6.35
CA PRO A 432 0.54 23.84 -6.63
C PRO A 432 0.79 24.10 -8.12
N ASN A 433 0.57 25.34 -8.57
CA ASN A 433 0.81 25.72 -9.96
C ASN A 433 2.28 25.44 -10.37
N ASN A 434 2.50 25.09 -11.64
CA ASN A 434 3.77 24.67 -12.24
C ASN A 434 4.30 23.30 -11.74
N THR A 435 3.57 22.59 -10.87
CA THR A 435 3.88 21.19 -10.56
C THR A 435 3.66 20.33 -11.81
N PRO A 436 4.63 19.49 -12.23
CA PRO A 436 4.47 18.63 -13.40
C PRO A 436 3.37 17.60 -13.21
N CYS A 437 2.66 17.29 -14.29
CA CYS A 437 1.56 16.33 -14.32
C CYS A 437 1.49 15.63 -15.70
N ASN A 438 0.37 14.98 -15.99
CA ASN A 438 0.03 14.45 -17.31
C ASN A 438 -1.48 14.67 -17.48
N ASP A 439 -1.89 15.44 -18.48
CA ASP A 439 -3.31 15.77 -18.71
C ASP A 439 -4.05 14.66 -19.50
N GLY A 440 -3.32 13.63 -19.92
CA GLY A 440 -3.81 12.49 -20.68
C GLY A 440 -3.98 12.74 -22.17
N ASN A 441 -3.64 13.93 -22.67
CA ASN A 441 -3.77 14.30 -24.07
C ASN A 441 -2.43 14.12 -24.81
N ALA A 442 -2.42 13.22 -25.80
CA ALA A 442 -1.20 12.92 -26.57
C ALA A 442 -0.67 14.08 -27.42
N PHE A 443 -1.46 15.15 -27.61
CA PHE A 443 -1.11 16.34 -28.40
C PHE A 443 -0.57 17.51 -27.57
N THR A 444 -0.41 17.32 -26.26
CA THR A 444 0.14 18.29 -25.30
C THR A 444 1.47 17.81 -24.72
N LYS A 445 2.31 18.76 -24.30
CA LYS A 445 3.65 18.53 -23.73
C LYS A 445 3.95 19.58 -22.64
N ASN A 446 4.89 19.26 -21.74
CA ASN A 446 5.27 20.10 -20.59
C ASN A 446 4.07 20.38 -19.65
N ASP A 447 3.27 19.35 -19.43
CA ASP A 447 2.04 19.41 -18.65
C ASP A 447 2.31 19.83 -17.21
N THR A 448 1.63 20.88 -16.77
CA THR A 448 1.74 21.43 -15.42
C THR A 448 0.38 21.81 -14.88
N TYR A 449 0.23 21.79 -13.56
CA TYR A 449 -0.98 22.33 -12.94
C TYR A 449 -1.03 23.86 -13.14
N GLN A 450 -2.14 24.34 -13.66
CA GLN A 450 -2.47 25.77 -13.74
C GLN A 450 -3.95 25.94 -13.39
N ASN A 451 -4.24 26.73 -12.36
CA ASN A 451 -5.61 26.95 -11.87
C ASN A 451 -6.31 25.62 -11.52
N CYS A 452 -5.62 24.76 -10.76
CA CYS A 452 -6.09 23.46 -10.25
C CYS A 452 -6.21 22.33 -11.29
N GLU A 453 -6.21 22.65 -12.58
CA GLU A 453 -6.24 21.65 -13.65
C GLU A 453 -4.85 21.36 -14.21
N CYS A 454 -4.61 20.11 -14.60
CA CYS A 454 -3.42 19.75 -15.35
C CYS A 454 -3.61 20.19 -16.80
N VAL A 455 -2.69 21.03 -17.31
CA VAL A 455 -2.75 21.54 -18.68
C VAL A 455 -1.37 21.49 -19.32
N GLY A 456 -1.28 20.92 -20.51
CA GLY A 456 -0.07 20.95 -21.33
C GLY A 456 -0.09 22.00 -22.45
N THR A 457 1.09 22.25 -23.00
CA THR A 457 1.29 23.12 -24.16
C THR A 457 1.09 22.31 -25.44
N PRO A 458 0.24 22.73 -26.39
CA PRO A 458 0.05 22.01 -27.66
C PRO A 458 1.35 21.85 -28.45
N CYS A 459 1.63 20.64 -28.93
CA CYS A 459 2.77 20.32 -29.80
C CYS A 459 2.32 20.04 -31.25
N THR A 460 3.24 20.16 -32.22
CA THR A 460 3.05 19.67 -33.59
C THR A 460 4.37 19.17 -34.18
N GLY A 461 4.38 17.96 -34.76
CA GLY A 461 5.56 17.39 -35.43
C GLY A 461 6.31 16.37 -34.57
N PRO A 462 7.60 16.11 -34.86
CA PRO A 462 8.37 15.02 -34.23
C PRO A 462 8.41 15.07 -32.69
N ASP A 463 8.30 16.25 -32.10
CA ASP A 463 8.24 16.43 -30.63
C ASP A 463 6.98 15.79 -30.01
N CYS A 464 5.93 15.56 -30.80
CA CYS A 464 4.76 14.79 -30.39
C CYS A 464 5.00 13.28 -30.42
N ASP A 465 5.76 12.79 -31.42
CA ASP A 465 6.01 11.36 -31.68
C ASP A 465 7.00 10.71 -30.71
N ASP A 466 7.75 11.51 -29.94
CA ASP A 466 8.64 11.01 -28.88
C ASP A 466 7.91 10.94 -27.51
N ALA A 467 7.78 9.72 -26.99
CA ALA A 467 7.21 9.47 -25.67
C ALA A 467 8.10 10.00 -24.51
N SER A 468 9.42 10.07 -24.71
CA SER A 468 10.34 10.67 -23.74
C SER A 468 10.27 12.21 -23.72
N ALA A 469 9.70 12.83 -24.75
CA ALA A 469 9.42 14.26 -24.79
C ALA A 469 8.09 14.64 -24.10
N GLN A 470 7.24 13.67 -23.70
CA GLN A 470 6.01 13.98 -22.95
C GLN A 470 6.28 14.62 -21.58
N TYR A 471 7.39 14.25 -20.92
CA TYR A 471 7.77 14.76 -19.61
C TYR A 471 9.29 14.64 -19.39
N GLN A 472 9.96 15.73 -19.01
CA GLN A 472 11.34 15.63 -18.53
C GLN A 472 11.39 15.04 -17.12
N LYS A 473 11.73 13.74 -17.06
CA LYS A 473 12.08 13.05 -15.82
C LYS A 473 13.37 13.64 -15.23
N TYR A 474 13.27 14.31 -14.08
CA TYR A 474 14.42 14.76 -13.30
C TYR A 474 14.73 13.79 -12.15
N ASP A 475 16.00 13.39 -12.02
CA ASP A 475 16.45 12.62 -10.86
C ASP A 475 16.30 13.45 -9.57
N TYR A 476 15.55 12.89 -8.62
CA TYR A 476 14.96 13.55 -7.46
C TYR A 476 15.94 14.19 -6.45
N CYS A 477 17.25 13.98 -6.62
CA CYS A 477 18.30 14.44 -5.71
C CYS A 477 19.45 15.19 -6.41
N ALA A 478 19.32 15.56 -7.70
CA ALA A 478 20.39 16.25 -8.41
C ALA A 478 20.61 17.68 -7.83
N PRO A 479 21.85 18.09 -7.47
CA PRO A 479 22.12 19.44 -6.95
C PRO A 479 21.78 20.61 -7.89
N THR A 480 21.45 20.33 -9.15
CA THR A 480 21.01 21.29 -10.18
C THR A 480 19.49 21.32 -10.37
N GLN A 481 18.73 20.48 -9.64
CA GLN A 481 17.28 20.36 -9.79
C GLN A 481 16.51 21.56 -9.17
N ASN A 482 15.53 22.06 -9.91
CA ASN A 482 14.70 23.23 -9.55
C ASN A 482 15.56 24.46 -9.19
N ILE A 483 16.66 24.66 -9.93
CA ILE A 483 17.52 25.85 -9.89
C ILE A 483 17.46 26.49 -11.27
N THR A 484 16.98 27.73 -11.37
CA THR A 484 17.11 28.53 -12.58
C THR A 484 18.19 29.61 -12.40
N ASN A 485 18.48 30.35 -13.45
CA ASN A 485 19.19 31.61 -13.41
C ASN A 485 18.24 32.82 -13.64
N THR A 486 16.96 32.65 -13.27
CA THR A 486 15.92 33.70 -13.28
C THR A 486 15.75 34.29 -11.88
N ASN A 487 15.18 35.50 -11.80
CA ASN A 487 14.98 36.22 -10.53
C ASN A 487 13.86 35.64 -9.65
N GLU A 488 12.95 34.83 -10.22
CA GLU A 488 11.79 34.23 -9.56
C GLU A 488 12.18 33.28 -8.41
N THR A 489 13.30 32.56 -8.56
CA THR A 489 13.82 31.65 -7.52
C THR A 489 14.87 32.32 -6.61
N GLY A 490 14.97 33.66 -6.62
CA GLY A 490 15.98 34.43 -5.91
C GLY A 490 15.42 35.24 -4.75
N TRP A 491 15.86 34.99 -3.52
CA TRP A 491 15.60 35.94 -2.42
C TRP A 491 16.59 37.11 -2.49
N LEU A 492 16.06 38.34 -2.51
CA LEU A 492 16.84 39.56 -2.61
C LEU A 492 16.35 40.64 -1.63
N SER A 493 17.23 41.10 -0.75
CA SER A 493 16.99 42.27 0.09
C SER A 493 17.64 43.50 -0.53
N CYS A 494 16.83 44.38 -1.15
CA CYS A 494 17.22 45.73 -1.58
C CYS A 494 16.81 46.83 -0.58
N VAL A 495 16.04 46.48 0.45
CA VAL A 495 15.55 47.40 1.48
C VAL A 495 16.19 47.01 2.80
N LYS A 496 16.75 48.01 3.50
CA LYS A 496 17.40 47.85 4.80
C LYS A 496 16.37 47.63 5.89
N ALA A 497 16.56 46.60 6.72
CA ALA A 497 15.74 46.32 7.88
C ALA A 497 16.60 46.09 9.12
N THR A 498 16.15 46.53 10.30
CA THR A 498 16.84 46.30 11.58
C THR A 498 16.97 44.81 11.86
N ASN A 499 18.17 44.36 12.22
CA ASN A 499 18.43 42.94 12.48
C ASN A 499 17.72 42.44 13.76
N PRO A 500 17.06 41.26 13.73
CA PRO A 500 16.41 40.69 14.91
C PRO A 500 17.38 40.18 15.98
N ASN A 501 18.66 39.97 15.66
CA ASN A 501 19.72 39.72 16.64
C ASN A 501 20.41 41.05 17.02
N PRO A 502 20.31 41.53 18.28
CA PRO A 502 20.95 42.78 18.71
C PRO A 502 22.47 42.82 18.49
N ALA A 503 23.15 41.68 18.54
CA ALA A 503 24.59 41.55 18.25
C ALA A 503 24.95 41.82 16.78
N ARG A 504 23.94 41.92 15.89
CA ARG A 504 24.05 42.21 14.46
C ARG A 504 23.42 43.55 14.07
N SER A 505 23.06 44.40 15.03
CA SER A 505 22.31 45.65 14.82
C SER A 505 22.90 46.63 13.79
N GLY A 506 24.20 46.58 13.51
CA GLY A 506 24.84 47.35 12.42
C GLY A 506 24.62 46.81 11.00
N GLN A 507 24.01 45.63 10.85
CA GLN A 507 23.85 44.92 9.57
C GLN A 507 22.39 44.86 9.13
N ASN A 508 22.13 45.20 7.87
CA ASN A 508 20.79 45.58 7.40
C ASN A 508 20.18 44.64 6.35
N HIS A 509 20.95 43.65 5.87
CA HIS A 509 20.49 42.63 4.93
C HIS A 509 20.58 41.26 5.60
N TRP A 510 19.43 40.71 5.95
CA TRP A 510 19.32 39.45 6.68
C TRP A 510 18.03 38.72 6.31
N ILE A 511 18.01 37.41 6.47
CA ILE A 511 16.82 36.57 6.38
C ILE A 511 16.70 35.75 7.66
N LYS A 512 15.50 35.74 8.26
CA LYS A 512 15.17 34.89 9.40
C LYS A 512 14.19 33.80 8.92
N TYR A 513 14.62 32.56 9.01
CA TYR A 513 13.76 31.39 8.94
C TYR A 513 13.15 31.13 10.31
N ASP A 514 11.83 30.93 10.35
CA ASP A 514 11.14 30.22 11.43
C ASP A 514 10.68 28.87 10.82
N LEU A 515 11.20 27.77 11.34
CA LEU A 515 10.87 26.41 10.89
C LEU A 515 9.53 25.93 11.48
N GLY A 516 8.86 26.74 12.31
CA GLY A 516 7.57 26.44 12.97
C GLY A 516 7.72 25.51 14.18
N ASN A 517 8.48 24.43 14.03
CA ASN A 517 8.79 23.45 15.07
C ASN A 517 10.29 23.49 15.44
N LEU A 518 10.66 22.78 16.51
CA LEU A 518 12.06 22.52 16.85
C LEU A 518 12.60 21.40 15.95
N TYR A 519 13.76 21.62 15.31
CA TYR A 519 14.44 20.64 14.48
C TYR A 519 15.88 20.43 14.94
N THR A 520 16.37 19.21 14.84
CA THR A 520 17.81 18.90 14.85
C THR A 520 18.38 19.15 13.46
N LEU A 521 19.26 20.13 13.32
CA LEU A 521 19.84 20.56 12.04
C LEU A 521 21.26 19.99 11.84
N LYS A 522 21.58 19.58 10.61
CA LYS A 522 22.87 19.01 10.18
C LYS A 522 23.46 19.85 9.03
N GLY A 523 24.15 19.23 8.07
CA GLY A 523 24.73 19.90 6.91
C GLY A 523 23.73 20.72 6.08
N THR A 524 24.22 21.81 5.48
CA THR A 524 23.45 22.65 4.55
C THR A 524 24.04 22.64 3.14
N ARG A 525 23.23 23.00 2.14
CA ARG A 525 23.70 23.34 0.79
C ARG A 525 23.12 24.68 0.37
N VAL A 526 23.95 25.53 -0.23
CA VAL A 526 23.60 26.91 -0.58
C VAL A 526 23.81 27.14 -2.07
N TRP A 527 22.84 27.79 -2.70
CA TRP A 527 22.94 28.33 -4.05
C TRP A 527 22.90 29.85 -3.90
N ASN A 528 24.05 30.50 -4.12
CA ASN A 528 24.13 31.96 -4.08
C ASN A 528 23.29 32.62 -5.20
N TYR A 529 23.13 33.95 -5.20
CA TYR A 529 22.23 34.66 -6.12
C TYR A 529 22.66 34.47 -7.58
N ASN A 530 21.96 33.61 -8.32
CA ASN A 530 22.42 33.04 -9.58
C ASN A 530 21.73 33.65 -10.81
N VAL A 531 21.11 34.82 -10.67
CA VAL A 531 20.46 35.51 -11.79
C VAL A 531 21.51 35.93 -12.82
N LEU A 532 21.29 35.59 -14.08
CA LEU A 532 22.22 35.88 -15.17
C LEU A 532 22.53 37.39 -15.22
N ASN A 533 23.81 37.74 -15.28
CA ASN A 533 24.35 39.11 -15.24
C ASN A 533 24.08 39.94 -13.96
N GLU A 534 23.48 39.37 -12.91
CA GLU A 534 23.21 40.07 -11.64
C GLU A 534 23.89 39.43 -10.41
N THR A 535 24.81 38.48 -10.61
CA THR A 535 25.39 37.67 -9.52
C THR A 535 26.17 38.48 -8.47
N THR A 536 26.57 39.72 -8.78
CA THR A 536 27.17 40.68 -7.83
C THR A 536 26.26 41.04 -6.64
N LYS A 537 24.94 40.78 -6.76
CA LYS A 537 23.97 40.86 -5.65
C LYS A 537 24.09 39.71 -4.64
N GLY A 538 24.85 38.66 -4.95
CA GLY A 538 25.04 37.49 -4.08
C GLY A 538 25.70 37.84 -2.75
N PHE A 539 25.24 37.20 -1.67
CA PHE A 539 25.89 37.22 -0.36
C PHE A 539 27.37 36.81 -0.46
N LYS A 540 28.27 37.55 0.19
CA LYS A 540 29.71 37.26 0.19
C LYS A 540 30.22 36.89 1.57
N THR A 541 30.04 37.76 2.57
CA THR A 541 30.43 37.50 3.96
C THR A 541 29.16 37.43 4.81
N VAL A 542 28.94 36.33 5.51
CA VAL A 542 27.73 36.10 6.30
C VAL A 542 28.01 35.59 7.71
N TYR A 543 27.14 35.95 8.64
CA TYR A 543 26.94 35.23 9.90
C TYR A 543 25.72 34.31 9.78
N ILE A 544 25.80 33.15 10.41
CA ILE A 544 24.64 32.31 10.69
C ILE A 544 24.45 32.26 12.21
N ASP A 545 23.29 32.69 12.67
CA ASP A 545 22.85 32.58 14.06
C ASP A 545 21.65 31.61 14.12
N TYR A 546 21.48 30.90 15.23
CA TYR A 546 20.34 30.00 15.46
C TYR A 546 19.71 30.23 16.83
N SER A 547 18.45 29.83 16.97
CA SER A 547 17.68 30.02 18.20
C SER A 547 16.54 29.00 18.31
N THR A 548 16.11 28.71 19.54
CA THR A 548 14.91 27.90 19.83
C THR A 548 13.68 28.76 20.11
N ASP A 549 13.84 30.00 20.59
CA ASP A 549 12.77 30.92 20.96
C ASP A 549 12.62 32.14 20.02
N GLY A 550 13.64 32.43 19.20
CA GLY A 550 13.68 33.54 18.25
C GLY A 550 14.12 34.88 18.88
N VAL A 551 14.53 34.85 20.16
CA VAL A 551 14.91 36.00 20.98
C VAL A 551 16.37 35.88 21.42
N VAL A 552 16.78 34.72 21.93
CA VAL A 552 18.16 34.41 22.33
C VAL A 552 18.86 33.74 21.15
N TRP A 553 19.89 34.39 20.62
CA TRP A 553 20.60 33.96 19.41
C TRP A 553 22.02 33.47 19.71
N THR A 554 22.36 32.29 19.20
CA THR A 554 23.71 31.72 19.28
C THR A 554 24.34 31.71 17.88
N GLN A 555 25.57 32.22 17.76
CA GLN A 555 26.31 32.17 16.49
C GLN A 555 26.74 30.73 16.18
N LEU A 556 26.42 30.24 14.99
CA LEU A 556 27.00 29.01 14.46
C LEU A 556 28.40 29.32 13.93
N GLY A 557 29.42 28.72 14.53
CA GLY A 557 30.81 28.85 14.06
C GLY A 557 31.31 30.30 14.02
N GLY A 558 31.78 30.75 12.85
CA GLY A 558 32.42 32.05 12.64
C GLY A 558 31.70 32.93 11.61
N GLN A 559 32.46 33.79 10.92
CA GLN A 559 32.03 34.34 9.63
C GLN A 559 32.25 33.29 8.54
N TYR A 560 31.31 33.21 7.60
CA TYR A 560 31.40 32.34 6.42
C TYR A 560 31.51 33.18 5.15
N THR A 561 32.41 32.76 4.25
CA THR A 561 32.54 33.37 2.92
C THR A 561 31.82 32.50 1.90
N TRP A 562 30.80 33.05 1.25
CA TRP A 562 29.99 32.38 0.23
C TRP A 562 30.49 32.75 -1.19
N PRO A 563 30.85 31.79 -2.05
CA PRO A 563 31.37 32.06 -3.39
C PRO A 563 30.32 32.74 -4.28
N ASN A 564 30.78 33.59 -5.20
CA ASN A 564 29.89 34.20 -6.20
C ASN A 564 29.24 33.10 -7.08
N ALA A 565 27.99 33.32 -7.49
CA ALA A 565 27.31 32.41 -8.40
C ALA A 565 27.80 32.63 -9.86
N PRO A 566 27.79 31.58 -10.71
CA PRO A 566 28.23 31.68 -12.10
C PRO A 566 27.21 32.31 -13.05
N GLY A 567 25.93 32.44 -12.66
CA GLY A 567 24.85 32.89 -13.54
C GLY A 567 24.35 31.81 -14.53
N ALA A 568 24.84 30.58 -14.38
CA ALA A 568 24.52 29.45 -15.26
C ALA A 568 23.32 28.66 -14.74
N ALA A 569 22.46 28.18 -15.65
CA ALA A 569 21.28 27.38 -15.29
C ALA A 569 21.63 26.05 -14.57
N GLN A 570 22.80 25.46 -14.86
CA GLN A 570 23.27 24.22 -14.21
C GLN A 570 24.09 24.48 -12.92
N TYR A 571 23.80 25.56 -12.19
CA TYR A 571 24.53 25.88 -10.96
C TYR A 571 24.17 24.92 -9.82
N ALA A 572 25.10 24.04 -9.47
CA ALA A 572 24.91 23.02 -8.44
C ALA A 572 24.97 23.54 -6.98
N GLY A 573 25.22 24.83 -6.76
CA GLY A 573 25.47 25.38 -5.41
C GLY A 573 26.76 24.83 -4.78
N PHE A 574 26.96 25.14 -3.50
CA PHE A 574 28.10 24.71 -2.69
C PHE A 574 27.64 24.18 -1.32
N THR A 575 28.45 23.32 -0.70
CA THR A 575 28.19 22.84 0.67
C THR A 575 28.31 24.00 1.65
N GLY A 576 27.25 24.28 2.39
CA GLY A 576 27.20 25.33 3.39
C GLY A 576 27.67 24.84 4.77
N PRO A 577 27.53 25.67 5.81
CA PRO A 577 27.89 25.31 7.18
C PRO A 577 27.09 24.11 7.70
N ASP A 578 27.74 23.28 8.52
CA ASP A 578 27.10 22.18 9.23
C ASP A 578 26.66 22.62 10.62
N PHE A 579 25.41 22.33 10.96
CA PHE A 579 24.83 22.58 12.27
C PHE A 579 25.16 21.46 13.29
N ASN A 580 25.88 20.41 12.91
CA ASN A 580 26.40 19.35 13.80
C ASN A 580 25.34 18.68 14.69
N SER A 581 24.10 18.55 14.21
CA SER A 581 22.94 18.07 14.99
C SER A 581 22.53 18.98 16.15
N LEU A 582 22.72 20.30 16.03
CA LEU A 582 22.18 21.30 16.96
C LEU A 582 20.68 21.47 16.80
N SER A 583 19.97 21.63 17.91
CA SER A 583 18.53 21.90 17.92
C SER A 583 18.23 23.39 17.71
N ALA A 584 17.44 23.71 16.69
CA ALA A 584 16.99 25.06 16.37
C ALA A 584 15.57 25.06 15.81
N ARG A 585 14.80 26.10 16.14
CA ARG A 585 13.54 26.45 15.45
C ARG A 585 13.76 27.59 14.47
N TYR A 586 14.65 28.53 14.81
CA TYR A 586 14.94 29.70 14.00
C TYR A 586 16.38 29.68 13.53
N VAL A 587 16.59 30.08 12.27
CA VAL A 587 17.91 30.30 11.68
C VAL A 587 17.92 31.69 11.07
N LEU A 588 18.93 32.48 11.40
CA LEU A 588 19.13 33.85 10.94
C LEU A 588 20.42 33.92 10.15
N ILE A 589 20.33 34.28 8.87
CA ILE A 589 21.49 34.50 8.00
C ILE A 589 21.62 36.01 7.78
N THR A 590 22.72 36.59 8.24
CA THR A 590 23.00 38.03 8.14
C THR A 590 24.19 38.26 7.22
N ALA A 591 23.98 38.98 6.11
CA ALA A 591 25.07 39.38 5.22
C ALA A 591 25.71 40.71 5.67
N THR A 592 27.04 40.75 5.69
CA THR A 592 27.83 41.95 5.93
C THR A 592 28.47 42.48 4.65
N GLU A 593 28.65 41.63 3.64
CA GLU A 593 29.16 41.98 2.32
C GLU A 593 28.40 41.19 1.23
N ASN A 594 28.38 41.76 0.02
CA ASN A 594 27.98 41.09 -1.22
C ASN A 594 29.13 41.12 -2.25
N TRP A 595 28.88 40.62 -3.46
CA TRP A 595 29.86 40.59 -4.55
C TRP A 595 29.94 41.89 -5.39
N GLY A 596 29.54 43.04 -4.83
CA GLY A 596 29.79 44.37 -5.40
C GLY A 596 28.56 45.21 -5.74
N HIS A 597 27.34 44.76 -5.44
CA HIS A 597 26.13 45.55 -5.69
C HIS A 597 25.89 46.62 -4.61
N ALA A 598 25.61 47.88 -4.99
CA ALA A 598 25.63 49.01 -4.06
C ALA A 598 24.57 48.98 -2.93
N THR A 599 23.41 48.36 -3.17
CA THR A 599 22.21 48.51 -2.31
C THR A 599 21.43 47.23 -2.02
N CYS A 600 21.82 46.09 -2.60
CA CYS A 600 21.05 44.85 -2.51
C CYS A 600 21.96 43.66 -2.21
N ALA A 601 21.49 42.74 -1.38
CA ALA A 601 22.16 41.48 -1.09
C ALA A 601 21.13 40.34 -1.07
N GLY A 602 21.47 39.18 -1.63
CA GLY A 602 20.57 38.03 -1.71
C GLY A 602 21.25 36.69 -1.97
N PHE A 603 20.46 35.63 -2.08
CA PHE A 603 20.87 34.31 -2.56
C PHE A 603 19.67 33.56 -3.15
N SER A 604 19.90 32.47 -3.87
CA SER A 604 18.82 31.74 -4.56
C SER A 604 18.13 30.76 -3.63
N LYS A 605 18.88 29.82 -3.05
CA LYS A 605 18.32 28.70 -2.27
C LYS A 605 19.26 28.32 -1.14
N ILE A 606 18.71 27.84 -0.03
CA ILE A 606 19.43 27.07 0.98
C ILE A 606 18.59 25.84 1.33
N THR A 607 19.23 24.70 1.51
CA THR A 607 18.62 23.52 2.11
C THR A 607 19.28 23.20 3.45
N PHE A 608 18.47 22.77 4.41
CA PHE A 608 18.91 22.28 5.71
C PHE A 608 18.59 20.78 5.78
N ASN A 609 19.59 19.95 6.08
CA ASN A 609 19.31 18.57 6.50
C ASN A 609 18.74 18.64 7.93
N ALA A 610 17.43 18.46 8.07
CA ALA A 610 16.68 18.73 9.28
C ALA A 610 15.85 17.51 9.69
N GLN A 611 15.89 17.16 10.98
CA GLN A 611 15.07 16.12 11.58
C GLN A 611 14.13 16.77 12.60
N GLN A 612 12.81 16.65 12.40
CA GLN A 612 11.83 17.28 13.29
C GLN A 612 11.85 16.64 14.67
N CYS A 613 11.88 17.46 15.72
CA CYS A 613 11.71 16.97 17.07
C CYS A 613 10.22 16.74 17.34
N GLN A 614 9.89 15.56 17.85
CA GLN A 614 8.53 15.18 18.21
C GLN A 614 8.04 15.99 19.43
N GLN A 615 6.72 16.23 19.50
CA GLN A 615 6.14 17.04 20.57
C GLN A 615 6.35 16.41 21.95
N SER A 616 6.44 17.27 22.98
CA SER A 616 6.57 16.82 24.36
C SER A 616 5.36 15.96 24.75
N GLY A 617 5.60 14.75 25.24
CA GLY A 617 4.56 13.79 25.60
C GLY A 617 4.14 12.81 24.48
N THR A 618 4.64 12.95 23.25
CA THR A 618 4.50 11.94 22.18
C THR A 618 5.26 10.68 22.56
N ALA A 619 4.63 9.51 22.41
CA ALA A 619 5.23 8.22 22.75
C ALA A 619 6.44 7.89 21.85
N CYS A 620 7.42 7.20 22.43
CA CYS A 620 8.65 6.76 21.77
C CYS A 620 9.18 5.50 22.48
N ASP A 621 10.42 5.12 22.20
CA ASP A 621 11.17 4.06 22.88
C ASP A 621 12.56 4.63 23.14
N ASP A 622 12.97 4.76 24.40
CA ASP A 622 14.29 5.31 24.77
C ASP A 622 15.41 4.26 24.76
N GLY A 623 15.06 2.99 24.49
CA GLY A 623 15.96 1.85 24.45
C GLY A 623 16.40 1.34 25.83
N ASP A 624 15.91 1.91 26.94
CA ASP A 624 16.09 1.37 28.29
C ASP A 624 14.90 0.44 28.64
N PRO A 625 15.10 -0.88 28.71
CA PRO A 625 14.01 -1.82 29.02
C PRO A 625 13.50 -1.74 30.48
N LEU A 626 13.96 -0.76 31.27
CA LEU A 626 13.54 -0.49 32.65
C LEU A 626 12.58 0.71 32.76
N THR A 627 12.26 1.36 31.65
CA THR A 627 11.33 2.49 31.53
C THR A 627 10.02 2.07 30.83
N VAL A 628 8.93 2.79 31.14
CA VAL A 628 7.62 2.65 30.49
C VAL A 628 6.96 4.01 30.34
N TYR A 629 6.03 4.12 29.39
CA TYR A 629 5.45 5.41 28.98
C TYR A 629 6.50 6.42 28.49
N ASP A 630 7.53 5.88 27.85
CA ASP A 630 8.56 6.54 27.06
C ASP A 630 7.97 7.61 26.16
N LYS A 631 8.37 8.84 26.41
CA LYS A 631 7.85 10.03 25.75
C LYS A 631 8.96 11.01 25.44
N PHE A 632 8.80 11.73 24.34
CA PHE A 632 9.70 12.82 24.02
C PHE A 632 9.55 13.94 25.07
N ASP A 633 10.67 14.46 25.57
CA ASP A 633 10.68 15.47 26.62
C ASP A 633 10.43 16.91 26.12
N GLY A 634 10.36 17.10 24.80
CA GLY A 634 10.21 18.40 24.14
C GLY A 634 11.53 19.04 23.71
N ASN A 635 12.68 18.50 24.16
CA ASN A 635 14.03 18.88 23.75
C ASN A 635 14.68 17.79 22.88
N CYS A 636 13.87 17.10 22.07
CA CYS A 636 14.29 16.03 21.15
C CYS A 636 14.81 14.74 21.83
N GLY A 637 14.75 14.62 23.17
CA GLY A 637 15.13 13.40 23.89
C GLY A 637 13.93 12.50 24.19
N CYS A 638 14.02 11.21 23.89
CA CYS A 638 13.05 10.22 24.37
C CYS A 638 13.43 9.78 25.80
N LYS A 639 12.47 9.75 26.72
CA LYS A 639 12.64 9.31 28.13
C LYS A 639 11.36 8.71 28.69
N GLY A 640 11.44 7.57 29.37
CA GLY A 640 10.31 6.97 30.08
C GLY A 640 10.25 7.18 31.59
N ILE A 641 9.17 6.66 32.17
CA ILE A 641 8.90 6.62 33.61
C ILE A 641 9.39 5.27 34.14
N LYS A 642 10.25 5.26 35.16
CA LYS A 642 10.75 4.02 35.76
C LYS A 642 9.66 3.28 36.53
N LEU A 643 9.55 1.97 36.31
CA LEU A 643 8.64 1.08 37.05
C LEU A 643 9.02 1.01 38.54
N ALA A 644 7.99 1.01 39.40
CA ALA A 644 8.13 0.76 40.84
C ALA A 644 6.94 -0.07 41.36
N CYS A 645 7.22 -1.25 41.93
CA CYS A 645 6.20 -2.18 42.47
C CYS A 645 6.63 -2.79 43.82
N LEU A 646 5.64 -3.31 44.56
CA LEU A 646 5.71 -3.87 45.93
C LEU A 646 5.17 -5.33 45.92
N GLU A 647 5.59 -6.16 46.89
CA GLU A 647 5.28 -7.61 46.91
C GLU A 647 4.85 -8.15 48.29
N ASP A 648 4.06 -9.24 48.31
CA ASP A 648 3.73 -10.07 49.49
C ASP A 648 3.41 -11.54 49.08
N THR A 649 3.52 -12.53 50.00
CA THR A 649 3.59 -13.98 49.69
C THR A 649 2.63 -14.88 50.51
N ILE A 650 1.80 -15.73 49.87
CA ILE A 650 0.94 -16.73 50.58
C ILE A 650 0.92 -18.13 49.90
N LYS A 651 0.84 -19.19 50.72
CA LYS A 651 0.91 -20.64 50.38
C LYS A 651 -0.45 -21.28 50.01
N THR A 652 -0.40 -22.51 49.47
CA THR A 652 -1.56 -23.27 48.91
C THR A 652 -2.10 -24.40 49.80
N GLY A 653 -3.35 -24.82 49.53
CA GLY A 653 -4.03 -26.00 50.10
C GLY A 653 -5.17 -26.50 49.17
N ARG A 654 -5.62 -27.76 49.31
CA ARG A 654 -6.61 -28.40 48.41
C ARG A 654 -8.03 -28.41 48.98
N VAL A 655 -9.02 -28.01 48.17
CA VAL A 655 -10.47 -28.23 48.39
C VAL A 655 -11.14 -28.52 47.04
N ALA A 656 -12.15 -29.39 47.01
CA ALA A 656 -12.94 -29.70 45.80
C ALA A 656 -14.23 -28.86 45.72
N LEU A 657 -14.66 -28.49 44.51
CA LEU A 657 -15.85 -27.68 44.25
C LEU A 657 -16.74 -28.32 43.17
N VAL A 658 -18.05 -28.10 43.25
CA VAL A 658 -19.10 -28.76 42.43
C VAL A 658 -19.65 -27.80 41.36
N SER A 659 -20.28 -28.32 40.29
CA SER A 659 -20.54 -27.61 39.03
C SER A 659 -21.62 -26.49 39.08
N ALA A 660 -21.16 -25.25 39.25
CA ALA A 660 -21.91 -24.04 38.88
C ALA A 660 -20.97 -23.01 38.20
N PRO A 661 -21.50 -22.10 37.36
CA PRO A 661 -20.68 -21.17 36.58
C PRO A 661 -20.20 -20.04 37.49
N HIS A 662 -18.91 -20.02 37.79
CA HIS A 662 -18.26 -18.99 38.57
C HIS A 662 -17.34 -18.14 37.69
N LYS A 663 -17.29 -16.83 37.96
CA LYS A 663 -16.33 -15.92 37.32
C LYS A 663 -14.90 -16.35 37.68
N ALA A 664 -14.00 -16.30 36.72
CA ALA A 664 -12.70 -16.96 36.78
C ALA A 664 -11.87 -16.62 38.03
N GLN A 665 -11.64 -17.64 38.87
CA GLN A 665 -10.55 -17.67 39.85
C GLN A 665 -9.53 -18.73 39.41
N LYS A 666 -8.28 -18.27 39.23
CA LYS A 666 -7.00 -19.00 39.14
C LYS A 666 -7.01 -20.50 38.74
N ALA A 667 -6.48 -20.74 37.54
CA ALA A 667 -5.85 -21.97 36.99
C ALA A 667 -6.74 -23.11 36.45
N ILE A 668 -6.15 -23.84 35.49
CA ILE A 668 -6.63 -25.08 34.86
C ILE A 668 -5.51 -26.13 34.99
N PHE A 669 -5.84 -27.39 35.25
CA PHE A 669 -4.87 -28.49 35.37
C PHE A 669 -5.35 -29.75 34.62
N SER A 670 -4.43 -30.67 34.33
CA SER A 670 -4.67 -31.96 33.67
C SER A 670 -4.66 -33.12 34.67
N GLU A 671 -5.45 -34.17 34.41
CA GLU A 671 -5.54 -35.38 35.25
C GLU A 671 -4.63 -36.51 34.72
N GLY A 672 -3.38 -36.59 35.19
CA GLY A 672 -2.47 -37.70 34.86
C GLY A 672 -1.02 -37.55 35.35
N GLN A 673 -0.21 -38.61 35.20
CA GLN A 673 1.21 -38.74 35.55
C GLN A 673 1.90 -39.67 34.54
N LEU A 674 3.21 -39.71 34.26
CA LEU A 674 4.45 -38.90 34.46
C LEU A 674 5.51 -39.56 33.49
N PRO A 675 6.75 -39.07 33.21
CA PRO A 675 7.57 -38.05 33.91
C PRO A 675 8.32 -37.07 32.95
N THR A 676 9.45 -36.53 33.42
CA THR A 676 10.64 -35.89 32.77
C THR A 676 10.65 -35.44 31.29
N SER A 677 11.24 -34.30 30.90
CA SER A 677 11.49 -32.99 31.56
C SER A 677 12.14 -32.00 30.58
N LYS A 678 11.37 -31.05 30.03
CA LYS A 678 11.83 -29.71 29.64
C LYS A 678 10.65 -28.74 29.81
N ASN A 679 10.76 -27.81 30.76
CA ASN A 679 9.72 -26.83 31.06
C ASN A 679 10.02 -25.52 30.33
N ILE A 680 8.98 -24.84 29.85
CA ILE A 680 9.08 -23.45 29.37
C ILE A 680 8.13 -22.61 30.21
N GLY A 681 8.68 -21.58 30.88
CA GLY A 681 7.94 -20.68 31.76
C GLY A 681 8.08 -19.24 31.29
N PHE A 682 6.96 -18.52 31.27
CA PHE A 682 6.91 -17.08 31.01
C PHE A 682 6.32 -16.35 32.22
N THR A 683 7.00 -15.27 32.61
CA THR A 683 6.53 -14.35 33.66
C THR A 683 6.29 -12.97 33.04
N ALA A 684 5.10 -12.41 33.21
CA ALA A 684 4.73 -11.10 32.63
C ALA A 684 3.93 -10.25 33.62
N GLY A 685 3.97 -8.92 33.45
CA GLY A 685 3.47 -7.97 34.45
C GLY A 685 1.94 -7.86 34.57
N ASN A 686 1.22 -7.65 33.46
CA ASN A 686 -0.23 -7.35 33.50
C ASN A 686 -1.09 -8.22 32.57
N SER A 687 -0.55 -8.76 31.48
CA SER A 687 -1.25 -9.70 30.60
C SER A 687 -0.27 -10.59 29.84
N ILE A 688 -0.74 -11.75 29.40
CA ILE A 688 -0.05 -12.64 28.45
C ILE A 688 -1.05 -12.90 27.33
N VAL A 689 -0.67 -12.56 26.10
CA VAL A 689 -1.49 -12.78 24.89
C VAL A 689 -0.72 -13.72 23.98
N LEU A 690 -1.33 -14.85 23.62
CA LEU A 690 -0.77 -15.80 22.66
C LEU A 690 -1.42 -15.56 21.29
N LEU A 691 -0.58 -15.41 20.26
CA LEU A 691 -1.02 -15.15 18.90
C LEU A 691 -1.28 -16.46 18.12
N PRO A 692 -2.10 -16.43 17.05
CA PRO A 692 -2.29 -17.59 16.18
C PRO A 692 -0.96 -18.13 15.65
N GLY A 693 -0.78 -19.45 15.72
CA GLY A 693 0.49 -20.12 15.36
C GLY A 693 1.38 -20.51 16.55
N PHE A 694 1.04 -20.11 17.79
CA PHE A 694 1.71 -20.63 18.98
C PHE A 694 1.54 -22.15 19.10
N GLN A 695 2.65 -22.89 19.07
CA GLN A 695 2.71 -24.35 19.20
C GLN A 695 3.68 -24.73 20.32
N ILE A 696 3.37 -25.84 21.01
CA ILE A 696 4.25 -26.47 21.99
C ILE A 696 4.37 -27.96 21.68
N ASP A 697 5.55 -28.53 21.90
CA ASP A 697 5.78 -29.96 21.69
C ASP A 697 4.89 -30.81 22.62
N ALA A 698 4.48 -31.98 22.13
CA ALA A 698 3.63 -32.91 22.89
C ALA A 698 4.34 -33.35 24.19
N GLY A 699 3.86 -32.85 25.33
CA GLY A 699 4.44 -33.09 26.66
C GLY A 699 5.10 -31.88 27.32
N ALA A 700 5.21 -30.74 26.63
CA ALA A 700 5.67 -29.49 27.25
C ALA A 700 4.62 -28.92 28.22
N VAL A 701 5.04 -28.56 29.43
CA VAL A 701 4.20 -27.79 30.36
C VAL A 701 4.37 -26.30 30.06
N PHE A 702 3.31 -25.67 29.56
CA PHE A 702 3.21 -24.23 29.45
C PHE A 702 2.88 -23.62 30.82
N SER A 703 3.84 -22.90 31.41
CA SER A 703 3.67 -22.18 32.67
C SER A 703 3.63 -20.68 32.45
N ALA A 704 2.44 -20.08 32.52
CA ALA A 704 2.24 -18.64 32.49
C ALA A 704 2.00 -18.10 33.90
N LYS A 705 2.87 -17.21 34.39
CA LYS A 705 2.79 -16.62 35.73
C LYS A 705 2.72 -15.10 35.64
N ILE A 706 1.75 -14.49 36.31
CA ILE A 706 1.73 -13.05 36.56
C ILE A 706 2.09 -12.89 38.04
N GLU A 707 3.23 -12.24 38.32
CA GLU A 707 3.82 -12.18 39.66
C GLU A 707 4.25 -10.75 40.01
N ALA A 708 4.04 -10.35 41.26
CA ALA A 708 4.05 -8.96 41.71
C ALA A 708 5.41 -8.50 42.29
N CYS A 709 6.45 -8.53 41.46
CA CYS A 709 7.71 -7.79 41.62
C CYS A 709 8.59 -8.03 42.89
N LEU A 710 9.49 -9.01 42.78
CA LEU A 710 10.38 -9.49 43.86
C LEU A 710 11.23 -8.41 44.57
N GLN A 711 10.85 -8.09 45.82
CA GLN A 711 11.64 -7.30 46.75
C GLN A 711 12.61 -8.18 47.57
N SER A 712 13.85 -8.37 47.10
CA SER A 712 14.88 -9.04 47.91
C SER A 712 16.27 -8.37 47.94
N LEU A 713 16.50 -7.30 47.15
CA LEU A 713 17.79 -6.59 47.12
C LEU A 713 17.76 -5.16 47.68
N PHE A 714 16.59 -4.53 47.83
CA PHE A 714 16.48 -3.20 48.44
C PHE A 714 16.55 -3.18 49.97
N ALA A 715 16.49 -4.34 50.64
CA ALA A 715 16.62 -4.44 52.09
C ALA A 715 18.08 -4.35 52.60
N GLN A 716 19.08 -4.46 51.71
CA GLN A 716 20.51 -4.42 52.08
C GLN A 716 21.17 -3.05 51.90
N SER A 717 20.58 -2.11 51.16
CA SER A 717 21.17 -0.78 50.89
C SER A 717 20.83 0.32 51.90
N GLN A 718 20.00 0.03 52.91
CA GLN A 718 19.78 0.91 54.07
C GLN A 718 20.87 0.76 55.15
N ILE A 719 21.84 -0.14 54.99
CA ILE A 719 22.94 -0.38 55.96
C ILE A 719 24.31 -0.29 55.27
N SER A 720 24.66 0.92 54.80
CA SER A 720 26.01 1.52 54.90
C SER A 720 26.11 2.83 54.11
N GLN A 721 26.35 3.93 54.81
CA GLN A 721 27.02 5.09 54.20
C GLN A 721 28.52 4.81 54.18
N GLU A 722 29.20 5.10 53.08
CA GLU A 722 30.39 5.97 53.00
C GLU A 722 31.00 5.97 51.59
N GLY A 723 31.62 7.09 51.17
CA GLY A 723 32.42 7.19 49.94
C GLY A 723 31.71 7.73 48.69
N LYS A 724 31.67 9.06 48.53
CA LYS A 724 31.32 9.69 47.23
C LYS A 724 32.44 9.47 46.21
N SER A 725 32.27 8.51 45.29
CA SER A 725 33.06 8.46 44.03
C SER A 725 32.20 8.87 42.83
N LEU A 726 32.70 9.84 42.06
CA LEU A 726 31.98 10.44 40.93
C LEU A 726 32.02 9.56 39.65
N ALA A 727 32.95 8.62 39.60
CA ALA A 727 33.01 7.52 38.65
C ALA A 727 33.39 6.24 39.40
N THR A 728 32.71 5.13 39.15
CA THR A 728 32.91 3.86 39.87
C THR A 728 33.45 2.72 39.00
N GLU A 729 33.68 2.98 37.72
CA GLU A 729 34.19 2.01 36.74
C GLU A 729 34.96 2.78 35.65
N PHE A 730 36.21 2.41 35.39
CA PHE A 730 37.03 2.93 34.28
C PHE A 730 38.06 1.88 33.86
N GLY A 731 38.15 1.58 32.56
CA GLY A 731 39.05 0.57 32.03
C GLY A 731 39.29 0.70 30.52
N ALA A 732 40.35 0.07 30.03
CA ALA A 732 40.67 -0.06 28.61
C ALA A 732 40.99 -1.52 28.31
N GLU A 733 40.11 -2.18 27.56
CA GLU A 733 40.09 -3.63 27.38
C GLU A 733 40.38 -4.04 25.92
N PRO A 734 40.86 -5.28 25.67
CA PRO A 734 40.91 -5.84 24.34
C PRO A 734 39.52 -5.97 23.71
N THR A 735 39.47 -6.09 22.39
CA THR A 735 38.30 -6.58 21.65
C THR A 735 38.72 -7.75 20.77
N ASP A 736 37.76 -8.47 20.22
CA ASP A 736 38.02 -9.58 19.29
C ASP A 736 38.74 -9.12 17.98
N GLN A 737 38.84 -7.81 17.76
CA GLN A 737 39.68 -7.21 16.73
C GLN A 737 40.97 -6.64 17.35
N PRO A 738 42.16 -7.15 17.01
CA PRO A 738 43.41 -6.79 17.70
C PRO A 738 43.81 -5.32 17.57
N ASN A 739 43.31 -4.63 16.53
CA ASN A 739 43.60 -3.23 16.23
C ASN A 739 42.57 -2.24 16.83
N ILE A 740 41.71 -2.69 17.77
CA ILE A 740 40.73 -1.86 18.47
C ILE A 740 40.75 -2.18 19.97
N LYS A 741 40.77 -1.14 20.81
CA LYS A 741 40.60 -1.24 22.26
C LYS A 741 39.27 -0.63 22.69
N ARG A 742 38.59 -1.25 23.65
CA ARG A 742 37.32 -0.78 24.22
C ARG A 742 37.60 -0.02 25.51
N ILE A 743 37.34 1.27 25.51
CA ILE A 743 37.42 2.13 26.70
C ILE A 743 36.03 2.17 27.33
N ILE A 744 35.95 1.85 28.62
CA ILE A 744 34.70 1.86 29.40
C ILE A 744 34.87 2.86 30.54
N PHE A 745 33.90 3.75 30.76
CA PHE A 745 33.88 4.61 31.95
C PHE A 745 32.47 4.96 32.42
N ARG A 746 32.20 4.96 33.73
CA ARG A 746 30.87 5.25 34.28
C ARG A 746 30.76 6.66 34.85
N LEU A 747 29.78 7.41 34.36
CA LEU A 747 29.44 8.74 34.87
C LEU A 747 28.28 8.64 35.85
N ASN A 748 28.51 8.96 37.13
CA ASN A 748 27.46 8.92 38.16
C ASN A 748 26.74 10.27 38.35
N GLN A 749 27.20 11.34 37.66
CA GLN A 749 26.56 12.66 37.60
C GLN A 749 26.97 13.38 36.30
N PRO A 750 26.23 14.42 35.84
CA PRO A 750 26.57 15.19 34.65
C PRO A 750 27.90 15.94 34.79
N GLY A 751 28.64 16.12 33.70
CA GLY A 751 29.90 16.85 33.76
C GLY A 751 30.66 17.00 32.45
N GLN A 752 31.63 17.90 32.45
CA GLN A 752 32.62 18.01 31.37
C GLN A 752 33.51 16.76 31.41
N VAL A 753 33.46 15.96 30.35
CA VAL A 753 34.21 14.73 30.17
C VAL A 753 35.31 14.97 29.14
N LYS A 754 36.56 14.75 29.55
CA LYS A 754 37.73 14.87 28.69
C LYS A 754 38.52 13.57 28.69
N LEU A 755 38.53 12.86 27.56
CA LEU A 755 39.23 11.60 27.37
C LEU A 755 40.42 11.82 26.44
N LEU A 756 41.65 11.67 26.95
CA LEU A 756 42.88 11.95 26.22
C LEU A 756 43.69 10.66 26.00
N LEU A 757 44.17 10.43 24.78
CA LEU A 757 45.22 9.46 24.48
C LEU A 757 46.59 10.11 24.70
N LYS A 758 47.43 9.47 25.50
CA LYS A 758 48.79 9.93 25.81
C LYS A 758 49.84 8.87 25.46
N ASP A 759 51.01 9.33 25.05
CA ASP A 759 52.18 8.49 24.80
C ASP A 759 52.87 8.06 26.12
N LYS A 760 53.90 7.23 26.01
CA LYS A 760 54.72 6.77 27.15
C LYS A 760 55.48 7.87 27.91
N LYS A 761 55.53 9.10 27.39
CA LYS A 761 56.11 10.29 28.06
C LYS A 761 55.03 11.18 28.69
N GLY A 762 53.75 10.81 28.58
CA GLY A 762 52.61 11.59 29.06
C GLY A 762 52.18 12.73 28.14
N GLN A 763 52.73 12.81 26.91
CA GLN A 763 52.33 13.80 25.93
C GLN A 763 51.01 13.39 25.29
N THR A 764 50.03 14.31 25.25
CA THR A 764 48.75 14.07 24.58
C THR A 764 48.97 13.92 23.07
N LEU A 765 48.62 12.74 22.55
CA LEU A 765 48.65 12.42 21.13
C LEU A 765 47.32 12.76 20.45
N ALA A 766 46.21 12.55 21.15
CA ALA A 766 44.87 12.87 20.66
C ALA A 766 43.91 13.15 21.82
N THR A 767 43.00 14.09 21.62
CA THR A 767 41.79 14.23 22.42
C THR A 767 40.71 13.34 21.80
N ILE A 768 40.30 12.29 22.50
CA ILE A 768 39.26 11.35 22.04
C ILE A 768 37.86 11.89 22.35
N ILE A 769 37.71 12.56 23.50
CA ILE A 769 36.47 13.20 23.97
C ILE A 769 36.88 14.50 24.70
N ASP A 770 36.12 15.58 24.52
CA ASP A 770 36.22 16.83 25.30
C ASP A 770 34.88 17.56 25.21
N ASP A 771 33.89 17.05 25.92
CA ASP A 771 32.49 17.44 25.74
C ASP A 771 31.69 17.29 27.05
N TYR A 772 30.54 17.96 27.16
CA TYR A 772 29.73 17.97 28.38
C TYR A 772 28.69 16.84 28.35
N TYR A 773 28.92 15.79 29.13
CA TYR A 773 28.04 14.63 29.18
C TYR A 773 26.92 14.86 30.20
N GLN A 774 25.69 14.94 29.70
CA GLN A 774 24.47 14.98 30.52
C GLN A 774 23.93 13.58 30.84
N ASN A 775 24.27 12.58 30.03
CA ASN A 775 23.78 11.21 30.16
C ASN A 775 24.63 10.41 31.17
N LEU A 776 23.96 9.75 32.11
CA LEU A 776 24.58 8.99 33.20
C LEU A 776 24.76 7.52 32.84
N GLY A 777 25.58 6.81 33.61
CA GLY A 777 25.83 5.38 33.44
C GLY A 777 27.10 5.08 32.65
N THR A 778 27.26 3.82 32.27
CA THR A 778 28.49 3.27 31.70
C THR A 778 28.63 3.62 30.22
N GLN A 779 29.58 4.49 29.91
CA GLN A 779 29.95 4.92 28.57
C GLN A 779 30.97 3.95 27.97
N ILE A 780 30.83 3.64 26.67
CA ILE A 780 31.77 2.79 25.94
C ILE A 780 32.27 3.53 24.70
N LYS A 781 33.60 3.62 24.53
CA LYS A 781 34.26 4.22 23.37
C LYS A 781 35.27 3.26 22.79
N TYR A 782 35.12 2.95 21.51
CA TYR A 782 36.10 2.15 20.78
C TYR A 782 37.21 3.06 20.23
N LEU A 783 38.46 2.71 20.53
CA LEU A 783 39.66 3.40 20.07
C LEU A 783 40.38 2.53 19.02
N PRO A 784 40.43 2.96 17.74
CA PRO A 784 41.25 2.29 16.73
C PRO A 784 42.73 2.51 17.03
N THR A 785 43.46 1.43 17.32
CA THR A 785 44.90 1.45 17.64
C THR A 785 45.79 1.09 16.47
N GLY A 786 45.24 0.57 15.35
CA GLY A 786 46.02 0.10 14.19
C GLY A 786 46.86 1.15 13.42
N ARG A 787 46.87 2.42 13.85
CA ARG A 787 47.77 3.48 13.35
C ARG A 787 48.76 3.99 14.41
N LEU A 788 48.72 3.44 15.62
CA LEU A 788 49.69 3.71 16.68
C LEU A 788 50.87 2.74 16.53
N SER A 789 52.09 3.20 16.80
CA SER A 789 53.26 2.32 16.82
C SER A 789 53.22 1.40 18.04
N LYS A 790 53.75 0.18 17.92
CA LYS A 790 53.79 -0.81 19.00
C LYS A 790 54.45 -0.24 20.26
N GLY A 791 53.79 -0.36 21.42
CA GLY A 791 54.25 0.23 22.66
C GLY A 791 53.14 0.49 23.69
N ALA A 792 53.52 1.13 24.80
CA ALA A 792 52.63 1.49 25.90
C ALA A 792 52.03 2.89 25.74
N TYR A 793 50.73 2.99 25.98
CA TYR A 793 49.94 4.22 25.92
C TYR A 793 49.05 4.34 27.17
N ALA A 794 48.55 5.54 27.42
CA ALA A 794 47.61 5.80 28.51
C ALA A 794 46.36 6.51 28.00
N ILE A 795 45.21 6.20 28.60
CA ILE A 795 43.98 6.96 28.50
C ILE A 795 43.80 7.75 29.80
N GLU A 796 43.69 9.07 29.69
CA GLU A 796 43.34 9.98 30.80
C GLU A 796 41.89 10.41 30.66
N LEU A 797 41.05 10.01 31.60
CA LEU A 797 39.67 10.50 31.76
C LEU A 797 39.67 11.61 32.81
N THR A 798 39.16 12.79 32.44
CA THR A 798 38.82 13.87 33.37
C THR A 798 37.31 14.04 33.39
N VAL A 799 36.70 14.13 34.58
CA VAL A 799 35.26 14.44 34.76
C VAL A 799 35.13 15.51 35.83
N ASN A 800 34.68 16.72 35.46
CA ASN A 800 34.59 17.87 36.37
C ASN A 800 35.86 18.03 37.25
N ASP A 801 37.00 18.16 36.58
CA ASP A 801 38.36 18.29 37.15
C ASP A 801 38.95 17.06 37.89
N ALA A 802 38.17 16.03 38.21
CA ALA A 802 38.69 14.77 38.75
C ALA A 802 39.31 13.91 37.64
N LYS A 803 40.58 13.48 37.81
CA LYS A 803 41.35 12.73 36.80
C LYS A 803 41.60 11.27 37.19
N ILE A 804 41.41 10.36 36.23
CA ILE A 804 41.68 8.92 36.37
C ILE A 804 42.42 8.45 35.11
N ASN A 805 43.50 7.68 35.29
CA ASN A 805 44.39 7.25 34.22
C ASN A 805 44.49 5.73 34.15
N GLN A 806 44.36 5.16 32.95
CA GLN A 806 44.52 3.72 32.69
C GLN A 806 45.54 3.49 31.57
N GLN A 807 46.47 2.56 31.78
CA GLN A 807 47.46 2.18 30.77
C GLN A 807 46.98 0.96 29.96
N PHE A 808 47.41 0.89 28.70
CA PHE A 808 47.20 -0.25 27.81
C PHE A 808 48.36 -0.40 26.82
N LEU A 809 48.54 -1.62 26.30
CA LEU A 809 49.55 -1.93 25.28
C LEU A 809 48.91 -2.01 23.88
N VAL A 810 49.64 -1.51 22.89
CA VAL A 810 49.44 -1.77 21.46
C VAL A 810 50.54 -2.73 21.03
N GLU A 811 50.16 -3.95 20.63
CA GLU A 811 51.04 -5.12 20.52
C GLU A 811 51.69 -5.30 19.14
#